data_AF-A0A7C9TUG8-F1
#
_entry.id   AF-A0A7C9TUG8-F1
#
_cell.length_a   1.000
_cell.length_b   1.000
_cell.length_c   1.000
_cell.angle_alpha   90.00
_cell.angle_beta   90.00
_cell.angle_gamma   90.00
#
_symmetry.space_group_name_H-M   'P 1'
#
loop_
_entity.id
_entity.type
_entity.pdbx_description
1 polymer ?
#
loop_
_entity_poly.entity_id
_entity_poly.type
_entity_poly.pdbx_seq_one_letter_code
_entity_poly.pdbx_strand_id
1 'polypeptide(L)'
;MTRCKYCGYAVAIAMVAGGLLRIALPVLGEGTPASTTIRNRATGTFEDSNGTVTEVESNEVTLTVAEVAGITVQASGVTEADGNSQIVPGDLLLYQYTVTNVGNDPTRFRIPNSATVTGPASISGNLQVSTDGGNNFVDIAGTELITGSIPADASILVRVPVTVANGAGVGDGITVQLGNTPGSAQNVERVDNPTDVYTSDNPDGTGGGEVNGVPVNGTREASASQTVTVAEVPLALVNLLKTHATPVAANDPNDPSDDVITYQLGLEVLSSIPPGSSGFVPDDLAGLSGTTLTIDGNFANRILVSDAIASVVRLTGNFSAPDGWQAVFTSDDPSAVAAMDANWRTNVDNVGGFGSVTRIGFIFNGTLAKGTTVTGFEFEVVTSGVTQTTAIANIAQVFGTTEGNSNQLVFDESGDQNPNNFNDDGSFGPVDEENNPMIGDGVGNPEANGIDTDGNNTGTGPGGEDNLVVITAPSGGISNGPQGSASAVGPTSNSDDFSNVVLAIPEDGPPSPATFANTVENTTGSDIVLLPTAPADPNSLPAGTTVTITFGDRSVTYTYDPATGFTTSDPPITIPGTLTSADYGISVQLPTAEADTVYPIGITAFVDQDGDGQIGPNEPSNETINRIYTGGFLRLEKESRVLRGTGEAVLPGQETFSTDQKSPAPGNIIEYRLTYTNFSENGAEGNRTLSANNVVIDENGTTYDPVTNPSGNNWALDNDNSDGDGQTNTGIDTRNEVGSAVDSNGGLVQFFSGQDGNTPAPDQSGTTTETDVSRYRVTVPTLEPGQSGTFTFRRRVN
;
A
#
# COMPACT_ATOMS: atom_id res chain seq x y z
N MET A 1 -76.11 12.74 20.17
CA MET A 1 -76.49 11.57 19.35
C MET A 1 -75.28 10.66 19.26
N THR A 2 -75.50 9.34 19.40
CA THR A 2 -74.74 8.15 18.92
C THR A 2 -73.19 8.10 18.91
N ARG A 3 -72.63 6.94 19.33
CA ARG A 3 -71.19 6.57 19.34
C ARG A 3 -70.73 5.79 18.08
N CYS A 4 -69.47 5.96 17.66
CA CYS A 4 -68.45 4.93 17.29
C CYS A 4 -67.14 5.68 16.97
N LYS A 5 -65.92 5.39 17.47
CA LYS A 5 -65.09 4.16 17.56
C LYS A 5 -64.61 3.60 16.19
N TYR A 6 -63.27 3.64 16.03
CA TYR A 6 -62.40 3.02 14.99
C TYR A 6 -62.50 3.49 13.53
N CYS A 7 -61.55 4.36 13.16
CA CYS A 7 -60.86 4.50 11.86
C CYS A 7 -59.50 5.15 12.20
N GLY A 8 -58.34 4.76 11.67
CA GLY A 8 -57.95 3.61 10.84
C GLY A 8 -56.47 3.79 10.52
N TYR A 9 -55.60 2.80 10.81
CA TYR A 9 -54.17 2.91 10.52
C TYR A 9 -53.96 2.86 9.00
N ALA A 10 -53.63 4.01 8.40
CA ALA A 10 -53.05 4.07 7.08
C ALA A 10 -51.52 3.97 7.21
N VAL A 11 -51.01 2.75 7.44
CA VAL A 11 -49.58 2.47 7.19
C VAL A 11 -49.43 2.40 5.68
N ALA A 12 -48.62 3.30 5.13
CA ALA A 12 -48.32 3.31 3.70
C ALA A 12 -47.56 2.04 3.33
N ILE A 13 -48.10 1.27 2.38
CA ILE A 13 -47.30 0.30 1.62
C ILE A 13 -46.38 1.13 0.73
N ALA A 14 -45.17 1.38 1.23
CA ALA A 14 -44.08 1.97 0.47
C ALA A 14 -43.16 0.83 -0.02
N MET A 15 -42.87 0.83 -1.33
CA MET A 15 -41.97 -0.13 -1.96
C MET A 15 -40.59 -0.10 -1.29
N VAL A 16 -39.98 -1.27 -1.06
CA VAL A 16 -38.54 -1.39 -0.86
C VAL A 16 -37.97 -2.36 -1.90
N ALA A 17 -37.65 -1.79 -3.05
CA ALA A 17 -36.45 -2.07 -3.86
C ALA A 17 -35.99 -3.54 -4.08
N GLY A 18 -36.90 -4.46 -4.41
CA GLY A 18 -36.51 -5.68 -5.14
C GLY A 18 -36.12 -5.37 -6.60
N GLY A 19 -34.87 -5.01 -6.86
CA GLY A 19 -34.31 -4.93 -8.22
C GLY A 19 -34.43 -3.59 -8.95
N LEU A 20 -33.90 -2.49 -8.38
CA LEU A 20 -33.66 -1.24 -9.12
C LEU A 20 -32.28 -0.59 -8.91
N LEU A 21 -31.29 -1.34 -8.41
CA LEU A 21 -29.97 -1.17 -9.02
C LEU A 21 -30.01 -1.87 -10.38
N ARG A 22 -30.26 -1.08 -11.42
CA ARG A 22 -29.32 -1.17 -12.54
C ARG A 22 -27.98 -0.79 -11.94
N ILE A 23 -27.21 -1.78 -11.49
CA ILE A 23 -25.77 -1.69 -11.66
C ILE A 23 -25.67 -1.41 -13.16
N ALA A 24 -25.24 -0.20 -13.50
CA ALA A 24 -24.56 -0.06 -14.77
C ALA A 24 -23.34 -0.95 -14.60
N LEU A 25 -23.51 -2.23 -14.97
CA LEU A 25 -22.39 -2.97 -15.53
C LEU A 25 -21.81 -1.96 -16.50
N PRO A 26 -20.53 -1.57 -16.36
CA PRO A 26 -19.93 -0.71 -17.37
C PRO A 26 -20.29 -1.36 -18.70
N VAL A 27 -20.79 -0.56 -19.64
CA VAL A 27 -20.75 -1.00 -21.03
C VAL A 27 -19.29 -1.36 -21.20
N LEU A 28 -19.00 -2.65 -21.33
CA LEU A 28 -17.68 -3.15 -21.62
C LEU A 28 -17.44 -2.62 -23.03
N GLY A 29 -16.82 -1.44 -23.07
CA GLY A 29 -16.34 -0.89 -24.32
C GLY A 29 -15.17 -1.76 -24.69
N GLU A 30 -15.42 -2.70 -25.61
CA GLU A 30 -14.40 -3.26 -26.49
C GLU A 30 -13.15 -3.71 -25.72
N GLY A 31 -13.31 -4.73 -24.86
CA GLY A 31 -12.20 -5.22 -24.05
C GLY A 31 -11.06 -5.70 -24.95
N THR A 32 -9.81 -5.35 -24.61
CA THR A 32 -8.67 -5.69 -25.48
C THR A 32 -8.62 -7.21 -25.76
N PRO A 33 -8.54 -7.61 -27.05
CA PRO A 33 -8.45 -9.01 -27.43
C PRO A 33 -7.29 -9.76 -26.76
N ALA A 34 -7.51 -11.04 -26.51
CA ALA A 34 -6.46 -11.90 -25.97
C ALA A 34 -5.28 -12.05 -26.97
N SER A 35 -4.08 -12.28 -26.46
CA SER A 35 -2.80 -12.30 -27.19
C SER A 35 -2.25 -10.97 -27.73
N THR A 36 -2.93 -9.83 -27.54
CA THR A 36 -2.40 -8.50 -27.92
C THR A 36 -1.08 -8.19 -27.20
N THR A 37 -0.06 -7.76 -27.95
CA THR A 37 1.31 -7.52 -27.40
C THR A 37 1.59 -6.04 -27.20
N ILE A 38 1.99 -5.65 -26.00
CA ILE A 38 2.26 -4.26 -25.60
C ILE A 38 3.75 -4.12 -25.23
N ARG A 39 4.44 -3.11 -25.76
CA ARG A 39 5.88 -2.85 -25.57
C ARG A 39 6.15 -1.42 -25.13
N ASN A 40 7.12 -1.26 -24.23
CA ASN A 40 7.48 0.04 -23.67
C ASN A 40 8.98 0.16 -23.31
N ARG A 41 9.63 1.19 -23.83
CA ARG A 41 11.02 1.63 -23.58
C ARG A 41 11.06 3.16 -23.47
N ALA A 42 11.80 3.68 -22.49
CA ALA A 42 12.03 5.11 -22.33
C ALA A 42 13.35 5.55 -22.97
N THR A 43 13.39 6.80 -23.42
CA THR A 43 14.64 7.50 -23.76
C THR A 43 14.81 8.69 -22.83
N GLY A 44 16.04 9.16 -22.62
CA GLY A 44 16.29 10.35 -21.85
C GLY A 44 17.60 11.06 -22.21
N THR A 45 17.73 12.30 -21.74
CA THR A 45 18.91 13.13 -21.91
C THR A 45 19.22 13.91 -20.64
N PHE A 46 20.48 14.23 -20.40
CA PHE A 46 20.90 15.17 -19.35
C PHE A 46 22.10 16.02 -19.78
N GLU A 47 22.27 17.17 -19.12
CA GLU A 47 23.42 18.07 -19.27
C GLU A 47 24.39 17.91 -18.08
N ASP A 48 25.68 17.67 -18.35
CA ASP A 48 26.72 17.70 -17.32
C ASP A 48 27.04 19.14 -16.84
N SER A 49 27.86 19.28 -15.80
CA SER A 49 28.28 20.59 -15.27
C SER A 49 29.07 21.47 -16.26
N ASN A 50 29.44 20.94 -17.44
CA ASN A 50 30.09 21.67 -18.53
C ASN A 50 29.10 22.05 -19.67
N GLY A 51 27.84 21.63 -19.58
CA GLY A 51 26.81 21.81 -20.62
C GLY A 51 26.82 20.76 -21.73
N THR A 52 27.46 19.60 -21.51
CA THR A 52 27.50 18.48 -22.46
C THR A 52 26.22 17.65 -22.34
N VAL A 53 25.44 17.58 -23.42
CA VAL A 53 24.25 16.72 -23.49
C VAL A 53 24.67 15.27 -23.73
N THR A 54 24.13 14.35 -22.92
CA THR A 54 24.33 12.90 -23.05
C THR A 54 22.96 12.22 -23.18
N GLU A 55 22.84 11.26 -24.09
CA GLU A 55 21.64 10.41 -24.28
C GLU A 55 21.75 9.12 -23.46
N VAL A 56 20.62 8.61 -22.97
CA VAL A 56 20.50 7.35 -22.22
C VAL A 56 19.17 6.66 -22.57
N GLU A 57 19.15 5.34 -22.61
CA GLU A 57 17.93 4.55 -22.85
C GLU A 57 17.65 3.62 -21.66
N SER A 58 16.38 3.25 -21.47
CA SER A 58 16.02 2.16 -20.56
C SER A 58 16.08 0.80 -21.28
N ASN A 59 16.02 -0.27 -20.49
CA ASN A 59 15.56 -1.56 -21.00
C ASN A 59 14.11 -1.47 -21.50
N GLU A 60 13.69 -2.49 -22.25
CA GLU A 60 12.32 -2.64 -22.73
C GLU A 60 11.52 -3.57 -21.82
N VAL A 61 10.22 -3.32 -21.75
CA VAL A 61 9.23 -4.16 -21.09
C VAL A 61 8.20 -4.60 -22.13
N THR A 62 7.91 -5.90 -22.20
CA THR A 62 6.87 -6.49 -23.06
C THR A 62 5.79 -7.17 -22.22
N LEU A 63 4.53 -6.99 -22.61
CA LEU A 63 3.35 -7.64 -22.02
C LEU A 63 2.50 -8.30 -23.12
N THR A 64 1.69 -9.29 -22.75
CA THR A 64 0.77 -9.98 -23.68
C THR A 64 -0.59 -10.16 -23.02
N VAL A 65 -1.64 -9.53 -23.55
CA VAL A 65 -2.99 -9.52 -22.96
C VAL A 65 -3.52 -10.94 -22.81
N ALA A 66 -4.05 -11.24 -21.64
CA ALA A 66 -4.53 -12.57 -21.28
C ALA A 66 -5.91 -12.89 -21.86
N GLU A 67 -6.15 -14.18 -22.08
CA GLU A 67 -7.47 -14.73 -22.37
C GLU A 67 -8.29 -14.86 -21.09
N VAL A 68 -9.53 -14.36 -21.11
CA VAL A 68 -10.39 -14.20 -19.93
C VAL A 68 -11.81 -14.64 -20.27
N ALA A 69 -12.29 -15.70 -19.61
CA ALA A 69 -13.68 -16.14 -19.69
C ALA A 69 -14.57 -15.24 -18.83
N GLY A 70 -15.83 -15.06 -19.26
CA GLY A 70 -16.77 -14.23 -18.52
C GLY A 70 -18.19 -14.79 -18.50
N ILE A 71 -18.82 -14.83 -17.32
CA ILE A 71 -20.25 -15.08 -17.19
C ILE A 71 -20.90 -14.25 -16.08
N THR A 72 -22.05 -13.66 -16.39
CA THR A 72 -22.98 -13.15 -15.38
C THR A 72 -24.33 -13.84 -15.49
N VAL A 73 -25.03 -13.99 -14.36
CA VAL A 73 -26.42 -14.45 -14.25
C VAL A 73 -27.18 -13.40 -13.44
N GLN A 74 -27.98 -12.57 -14.10
CA GLN A 74 -28.74 -11.50 -13.45
C GLN A 74 -30.20 -11.89 -13.19
N ALA A 75 -30.63 -11.81 -11.93
CA ALA A 75 -32.03 -11.85 -11.54
C ALA A 75 -32.85 -10.78 -12.29
N SER A 76 -33.81 -11.21 -13.09
CA SER A 76 -34.63 -10.37 -13.97
C SER A 76 -36.06 -10.16 -13.43
N GLY A 77 -36.31 -10.54 -12.17
CA GLY A 77 -37.59 -10.43 -11.47
C GLY A 77 -38.31 -11.77 -11.28
N VAL A 78 -39.35 -11.71 -10.44
CA VAL A 78 -40.31 -12.78 -10.20
C VAL A 78 -41.67 -12.31 -10.72
N THR A 79 -42.34 -13.14 -11.51
CA THR A 79 -43.74 -12.93 -11.88
C THR A 79 -44.57 -14.07 -11.34
N GLU A 80 -45.59 -13.76 -10.54
CA GLU A 80 -46.63 -14.72 -10.18
C GLU A 80 -47.51 -15.01 -11.43
N ALA A 81 -47.90 -16.27 -11.63
CA ALA A 81 -48.50 -16.77 -12.86
C ALA A 81 -50.02 -16.53 -12.99
N ASP A 82 -50.73 -16.19 -11.90
CA ASP A 82 -52.15 -15.80 -11.90
C ASP A 82 -52.40 -14.28 -11.89
N GLY A 83 -51.38 -13.49 -11.53
CA GLY A 83 -51.33 -12.03 -11.59
C GLY A 83 -51.51 -11.31 -10.25
N ASN A 84 -51.37 -12.00 -9.11
CA ASN A 84 -51.54 -11.39 -7.79
C ASN A 84 -50.27 -10.65 -7.26
N SER A 85 -50.41 -9.89 -6.17
CA SER A 85 -49.33 -9.04 -5.62
C SER A 85 -49.03 -9.28 -4.13
N GLN A 86 -49.48 -10.40 -3.57
CA GLN A 86 -49.21 -10.80 -2.19
C GLN A 86 -48.84 -12.26 -2.19
N ILE A 87 -47.59 -12.56 -1.83
CA ILE A 87 -47.05 -13.91 -1.94
C ILE A 87 -47.58 -14.76 -0.79
N VAL A 88 -48.38 -15.77 -1.13
CA VAL A 88 -49.16 -16.59 -0.20
C VAL A 88 -49.04 -18.09 -0.51
N PRO A 89 -49.45 -18.97 0.41
CA PRO A 89 -49.40 -20.41 0.19
C PRO A 89 -50.27 -20.87 -1.00
N GLY A 90 -49.64 -21.53 -1.98
CA GLY A 90 -50.28 -22.12 -3.17
C GLY A 90 -49.91 -21.48 -4.51
N ASP A 91 -49.31 -20.29 -4.52
CA ASP A 91 -49.00 -19.51 -5.73
C ASP A 91 -47.96 -20.21 -6.64
N LEU A 92 -48.00 -19.92 -7.95
CA LEU A 92 -46.95 -20.34 -8.91
C LEU A 92 -46.11 -19.12 -9.32
N LEU A 93 -44.87 -19.10 -8.87
CA LEU A 93 -43.90 -18.05 -9.12
C LEU A 93 -42.97 -18.44 -10.28
N LEU A 94 -42.79 -17.54 -11.25
CA LEU A 94 -41.84 -17.68 -12.35
C LEU A 94 -40.66 -16.75 -12.10
N TYR A 95 -39.51 -17.33 -11.75
CA TYR A 95 -38.25 -16.63 -11.53
C TYR A 95 -37.49 -16.54 -12.85
N GLN A 96 -37.16 -15.34 -13.31
CA GLN A 96 -36.46 -15.13 -14.58
C GLN A 96 -35.04 -14.60 -14.39
N TYR A 97 -34.13 -15.01 -15.26
CA TYR A 97 -32.71 -14.68 -15.23
C TYR A 97 -32.17 -14.37 -16.64
N THR A 98 -31.15 -13.51 -16.71
CA THR A 98 -30.39 -13.19 -17.93
C THR A 98 -28.96 -13.69 -17.76
N VAL A 99 -28.39 -14.36 -18.76
CA VAL A 99 -27.02 -14.91 -18.72
C VAL A 99 -26.19 -14.28 -19.85
N THR A 100 -25.03 -13.69 -19.56
CA THR A 100 -24.25 -12.87 -20.52
C THR A 100 -22.78 -13.27 -20.54
N ASN A 101 -22.15 -13.29 -21.73
CA ASN A 101 -20.69 -13.44 -21.86
C ASN A 101 -20.04 -12.09 -21.56
N VAL A 102 -19.13 -12.05 -20.60
CA VAL A 102 -18.41 -10.83 -20.19
C VAL A 102 -16.88 -11.02 -20.26
N GLY A 103 -16.44 -12.01 -21.04
CA GLY A 103 -15.03 -12.29 -21.31
C GLY A 103 -14.54 -11.59 -22.59
N ASN A 104 -13.23 -11.63 -22.84
CA ASN A 104 -12.62 -11.07 -24.06
C ASN A 104 -12.42 -12.11 -25.19
N ASP A 105 -12.97 -13.32 -25.02
CA ASP A 105 -13.02 -14.38 -26.04
C ASP A 105 -14.46 -14.93 -26.19
N PRO A 106 -14.90 -15.34 -27.40
CA PRO A 106 -16.19 -16.01 -27.58
C PRO A 106 -16.28 -17.32 -26.76
N THR A 107 -17.31 -17.52 -25.95
CA THR A 107 -17.44 -18.72 -25.08
C THR A 107 -18.79 -19.42 -25.23
N ARG A 108 -18.97 -20.60 -24.63
CA ARG A 108 -20.27 -21.30 -24.53
C ARG A 108 -20.76 -21.28 -23.08
N PHE A 109 -22.04 -21.59 -22.85
CA PHE A 109 -22.58 -21.79 -21.50
C PHE A 109 -23.11 -23.19 -21.29
N ARG A 110 -22.92 -23.70 -20.08
CA ARG A 110 -23.63 -24.86 -19.54
C ARG A 110 -24.76 -24.36 -18.63
N ILE A 111 -26.00 -24.78 -18.91
CA ILE A 111 -27.19 -24.50 -18.10
C ILE A 111 -27.78 -25.82 -17.57
N PRO A 112 -28.01 -26.00 -16.26
CA PRO A 112 -28.67 -27.18 -15.70
C PRO A 112 -30.17 -27.17 -15.98
N ASN A 113 -30.80 -28.35 -16.00
CA ASN A 113 -32.26 -28.48 -15.87
C ASN A 113 -32.68 -28.62 -14.39
N SER A 114 -32.17 -27.73 -13.54
CA SER A 114 -32.44 -27.71 -12.10
C SER A 114 -32.03 -26.35 -11.49
N ALA A 115 -32.55 -26.07 -10.29
CA ALA A 115 -32.29 -24.88 -9.51
C ALA A 115 -32.35 -25.23 -8.01
N THR A 116 -31.87 -24.34 -7.14
CA THR A 116 -32.02 -24.48 -5.68
C THR A 116 -33.23 -23.67 -5.21
N VAL A 117 -34.08 -24.27 -4.37
CA VAL A 117 -35.23 -23.60 -3.74
C VAL A 117 -35.13 -23.77 -2.23
N THR A 118 -35.14 -22.64 -1.52
CA THR A 118 -35.04 -22.57 -0.05
C THR A 118 -36.30 -21.90 0.50
N GLY A 119 -36.78 -22.40 1.63
CA GLY A 119 -38.05 -22.00 2.22
C GLY A 119 -39.22 -22.92 1.84
N PRO A 120 -40.46 -22.55 2.18
CA PRO A 120 -41.65 -23.37 1.95
C PRO A 120 -42.12 -23.30 0.48
N ALA A 121 -41.32 -23.84 -0.46
CA ALA A 121 -41.66 -23.89 -1.90
C ALA A 121 -40.93 -25.04 -2.64
N SER A 122 -41.31 -25.33 -3.90
CA SER A 122 -40.66 -26.38 -4.73
C SER A 122 -40.78 -26.14 -6.24
N ILE A 123 -39.81 -26.60 -7.03
CA ILE A 123 -39.80 -26.50 -8.51
C ILE A 123 -41.02 -27.19 -9.15
N SER A 124 -41.56 -26.57 -10.21
CA SER A 124 -42.72 -27.04 -10.97
C SER A 124 -42.41 -27.24 -12.46
N GLY A 125 -41.87 -28.42 -12.82
CA GLY A 125 -41.55 -28.79 -14.21
C GLY A 125 -40.07 -28.62 -14.59
N ASN A 126 -39.81 -28.45 -15.89
CA ASN A 126 -38.46 -28.19 -16.42
C ASN A 126 -38.08 -26.70 -16.30
N LEU A 127 -36.79 -26.42 -16.28
CA LEU A 127 -36.27 -25.09 -16.59
C LEU A 127 -36.39 -24.80 -18.10
N GLN A 128 -36.49 -23.52 -18.43
CA GLN A 128 -36.71 -23.06 -19.80
C GLN A 128 -35.65 -22.04 -20.22
N VAL A 129 -35.21 -22.07 -21.48
CA VAL A 129 -34.19 -21.17 -22.05
C VAL A 129 -34.74 -20.42 -23.27
N SER A 130 -34.23 -19.21 -23.52
CA SER A 130 -34.45 -18.44 -24.74
C SER A 130 -33.12 -17.85 -25.24
N THR A 131 -32.84 -18.04 -26.53
CA THR A 131 -31.70 -17.43 -27.24
C THR A 131 -32.16 -16.36 -28.25
N ASP A 132 -33.42 -15.93 -28.16
CA ASP A 132 -34.07 -15.01 -29.11
C ASP A 132 -34.63 -13.75 -28.42
N GLY A 133 -34.06 -13.38 -27.26
CA GLY A 133 -34.47 -12.20 -26.49
C GLY A 133 -35.79 -12.37 -25.73
N GLY A 134 -36.21 -13.62 -25.45
CA GLY A 134 -37.43 -13.93 -24.72
C GLY A 134 -38.69 -14.07 -25.58
N ASN A 135 -38.56 -14.09 -26.90
CA ASN A 135 -39.70 -14.28 -27.81
C ASN A 135 -40.24 -15.72 -27.76
N ASN A 136 -39.36 -16.70 -27.54
CA ASN A 136 -39.74 -18.09 -27.33
C ASN A 136 -38.90 -18.73 -26.21
N PHE A 137 -39.57 -19.38 -25.25
CA PHE A 137 -38.93 -20.18 -24.19
C PHE A 137 -39.11 -21.66 -24.50
N VAL A 138 -38.01 -22.41 -24.48
CA VAL A 138 -37.97 -23.85 -24.78
C VAL A 138 -37.49 -24.61 -23.53
N ASP A 139 -38.19 -25.68 -23.17
CA ASP A 139 -37.80 -26.57 -22.08
C ASP A 139 -36.41 -27.20 -22.33
N ILE A 140 -35.59 -27.27 -21.29
CA ILE A 140 -34.35 -28.05 -21.33
C ILE A 140 -34.71 -29.54 -21.32
N ALA A 141 -34.56 -30.21 -22.47
CA ALA A 141 -35.06 -31.57 -22.68
C ALA A 141 -34.23 -32.70 -22.03
N GLY A 142 -33.11 -32.36 -21.38
CA GLY A 142 -32.19 -33.29 -20.72
C GLY A 142 -31.86 -32.89 -19.28
N THR A 143 -30.72 -33.33 -18.77
CA THR A 143 -30.18 -32.90 -17.46
C THR A 143 -29.52 -31.53 -17.51
N GLU A 144 -29.08 -31.10 -18.70
CA GLU A 144 -28.38 -29.83 -18.95
C GLU A 144 -28.47 -29.45 -20.44
N LEU A 145 -28.00 -28.25 -20.75
CA LEU A 145 -27.79 -27.72 -22.10
C LEU A 145 -26.39 -27.10 -22.18
N ILE A 146 -25.61 -27.43 -23.21
CA ILE A 146 -24.45 -26.66 -23.67
C ILE A 146 -24.89 -25.81 -24.86
N THR A 147 -24.62 -24.50 -24.85
CA THR A 147 -24.98 -23.59 -25.94
C THR A 147 -24.04 -23.72 -27.15
N GLY A 148 -24.41 -23.06 -28.26
CA GLY A 148 -23.43 -22.66 -29.28
C GLY A 148 -22.48 -21.57 -28.74
N SER A 149 -21.45 -21.22 -29.51
CA SER A 149 -20.54 -20.12 -29.15
C SER A 149 -21.29 -18.79 -29.13
N ILE A 150 -21.04 -18.03 -28.07
CA ILE A 150 -21.63 -16.74 -27.70
C ILE A 150 -20.47 -15.73 -27.74
N PRO A 151 -20.47 -14.76 -28.67
CA PRO A 151 -19.47 -13.69 -28.69
C PRO A 151 -19.39 -12.95 -27.35
N ALA A 152 -18.33 -12.18 -27.15
CA ALA A 152 -18.28 -11.20 -26.05
C ALA A 152 -19.54 -10.31 -26.06
N ASP A 153 -19.99 -9.92 -24.87
CA ASP A 153 -21.18 -9.08 -24.59
C ASP A 153 -22.55 -9.62 -25.05
N ALA A 154 -22.65 -10.84 -25.58
CA ALA A 154 -23.93 -11.46 -25.97
C ALA A 154 -24.61 -12.25 -24.84
N SER A 155 -25.96 -12.31 -24.85
CA SER A 155 -26.78 -12.87 -23.76
C SER A 155 -27.85 -13.88 -24.19
N ILE A 156 -28.29 -14.71 -23.23
CA ILE A 156 -29.47 -15.60 -23.29
C ILE A 156 -30.37 -15.40 -22.05
N LEU A 157 -31.60 -15.91 -22.05
CA LEU A 157 -32.52 -15.88 -20.90
C LEU A 157 -32.85 -17.27 -20.36
N VAL A 158 -33.05 -17.40 -19.05
CA VAL A 158 -33.44 -18.63 -18.36
C VAL A 158 -34.61 -18.38 -17.40
N ARG A 159 -35.52 -19.36 -17.24
CA ARG A 159 -36.68 -19.27 -16.34
C ARG A 159 -36.84 -20.53 -15.49
N VAL A 160 -37.15 -20.32 -14.20
CA VAL A 160 -37.37 -21.35 -13.17
C VAL A 160 -38.79 -21.23 -12.59
N PRO A 161 -39.70 -22.19 -12.84
CA PRO A 161 -41.04 -22.21 -12.24
C PRO A 161 -41.04 -22.86 -10.85
N VAL A 162 -41.68 -22.24 -9.85
CA VAL A 162 -41.69 -22.68 -8.44
C VAL A 162 -43.06 -22.46 -7.80
N THR A 163 -43.59 -23.45 -7.07
CA THR A 163 -44.87 -23.37 -6.36
C THR A 163 -44.66 -23.19 -4.86
N VAL A 164 -45.39 -22.24 -4.24
CA VAL A 164 -45.36 -22.00 -2.79
C VAL A 164 -46.13 -23.10 -2.06
N ALA A 165 -45.52 -23.69 -1.03
CA ALA A 165 -46.12 -24.76 -0.24
C ALA A 165 -47.24 -24.24 0.67
N ASN A 166 -48.27 -25.06 0.87
CA ASN A 166 -49.50 -24.76 1.63
C ASN A 166 -49.32 -24.47 3.14
N GLY A 167 -48.10 -24.24 3.64
CA GLY A 167 -47.77 -24.15 5.07
C GLY A 167 -46.77 -23.05 5.49
N ALA A 168 -46.51 -22.06 4.63
CA ALA A 168 -45.61 -20.93 4.94
C ALA A 168 -46.15 -19.99 6.04
N GLY A 169 -45.23 -19.40 6.82
CA GLY A 169 -45.49 -18.46 7.93
C GLY A 169 -45.06 -17.01 7.69
N VAL A 170 -45.27 -16.16 8.71
CA VAL A 170 -44.84 -14.74 8.70
C VAL A 170 -43.42 -14.65 9.22
N GLY A 171 -42.52 -14.10 8.41
CA GLY A 171 -41.06 -14.27 8.52
C GLY A 171 -40.50 -14.88 7.23
N ASP A 172 -41.14 -15.96 6.77
CA ASP A 172 -40.57 -16.97 5.88
C ASP A 172 -40.04 -16.43 4.54
N GLY A 173 -38.72 -16.51 4.38
CA GLY A 173 -38.05 -16.32 3.10
C GLY A 173 -38.36 -17.44 2.12
N ILE A 174 -38.81 -17.11 0.90
CA ILE A 174 -38.78 -18.04 -0.25
C ILE A 174 -37.68 -17.55 -1.20
N THR A 175 -36.63 -18.35 -1.35
CA THR A 175 -35.47 -18.03 -2.19
C THR A 175 -35.33 -19.05 -3.33
N VAL A 176 -35.13 -18.57 -4.55
CA VAL A 176 -34.82 -19.41 -5.72
C VAL A 176 -33.51 -18.95 -6.34
N GLN A 177 -32.59 -19.90 -6.54
CA GLN A 177 -31.26 -19.68 -7.10
C GLN A 177 -31.09 -20.48 -8.39
N LEU A 178 -30.76 -19.80 -9.49
CA LEU A 178 -30.31 -20.41 -10.74
C LEU A 178 -28.78 -20.44 -10.76
N GLY A 179 -28.19 -21.61 -11.00
CA GLY A 179 -26.77 -21.87 -10.74
C GLY A 179 -26.53 -22.24 -9.25
N ASN A 180 -25.34 -22.71 -8.91
CA ASN A 180 -24.98 -23.05 -7.52
C ASN A 180 -23.61 -22.52 -7.10
N THR A 181 -23.28 -21.36 -7.65
CA THR A 181 -22.07 -20.63 -7.32
C THR A 181 -22.08 -20.20 -5.86
N PRO A 182 -21.00 -20.45 -5.11
CA PRO A 182 -20.86 -19.97 -3.73
C PRO A 182 -21.24 -18.50 -3.58
N GLY A 183 -22.09 -18.19 -2.61
CA GLY A 183 -22.53 -16.82 -2.30
C GLY A 183 -23.41 -16.12 -3.35
N SER A 184 -23.93 -16.82 -4.38
CA SER A 184 -24.56 -16.17 -5.54
C SER A 184 -23.64 -15.17 -6.26
N ALA A 185 -22.34 -15.47 -6.28
CA ALA A 185 -21.36 -14.64 -6.95
C ALA A 185 -21.53 -14.63 -8.47
N GLN A 186 -20.92 -13.62 -9.09
CA GLN A 186 -20.92 -13.38 -10.53
C GLN A 186 -19.48 -13.51 -11.03
N ASN A 187 -19.28 -14.18 -12.15
CA ASN A 187 -17.98 -14.37 -12.80
C ASN A 187 -16.84 -14.87 -11.89
N VAL A 188 -17.06 -15.95 -11.14
CA VAL A 188 -16.03 -16.53 -10.25
C VAL A 188 -15.57 -17.89 -10.74
N GLU A 189 -14.41 -18.34 -10.28
CA GLU A 189 -13.88 -19.67 -10.61
C GLU A 189 -14.87 -20.77 -10.21
N ARG A 190 -15.07 -21.73 -11.11
CA ARG A 190 -16.07 -22.79 -10.95
C ARG A 190 -15.68 -23.84 -9.92
N VAL A 191 -16.61 -24.13 -9.00
CA VAL A 191 -16.55 -25.25 -8.06
C VAL A 191 -17.53 -26.34 -8.50
N ASP A 192 -17.02 -27.50 -8.92
CA ASP A 192 -17.82 -28.60 -9.51
C ASP A 192 -19.14 -28.93 -8.75
N ASN A 193 -20.28 -28.51 -9.30
CA ASN A 193 -21.60 -28.95 -8.88
C ASN A 193 -22.48 -29.37 -10.08
N PRO A 194 -23.32 -30.41 -9.97
CA PRO A 194 -24.31 -30.74 -11.00
C PRO A 194 -25.29 -29.61 -11.36
N THR A 195 -25.40 -28.57 -10.50
CA THR A 195 -26.37 -27.46 -10.62
C THR A 195 -25.74 -26.11 -11.01
N ASP A 196 -24.47 -26.10 -11.45
CA ASP A 196 -23.76 -24.88 -11.91
C ASP A 196 -24.30 -24.30 -13.22
N VAL A 197 -24.23 -22.97 -13.34
CA VAL A 197 -24.29 -22.24 -14.63
C VAL A 197 -22.90 -21.65 -14.89
N TYR A 198 -22.24 -22.09 -15.97
CA TYR A 198 -20.81 -21.83 -16.17
C TYR A 198 -20.35 -21.73 -17.64
N THR A 199 -19.19 -21.11 -17.87
CA THR A 199 -18.55 -20.98 -19.19
C THR A 199 -17.98 -22.30 -19.67
N SER A 200 -18.04 -22.55 -20.98
CA SER A 200 -17.34 -23.65 -21.61
C SER A 200 -16.58 -23.08 -22.77
N ASP A 201 -15.26 -23.02 -22.60
CA ASP A 201 -14.30 -22.61 -23.59
C ASP A 201 -14.53 -23.26 -24.97
N ASN A 202 -14.15 -22.59 -26.05
CA ASN A 202 -14.16 -23.17 -27.39
C ASN A 202 -13.00 -24.17 -27.54
N PRO A 203 -13.07 -25.13 -28.48
CA PRO A 203 -11.92 -25.98 -28.77
C PRO A 203 -10.83 -25.23 -29.56
N ASP A 204 -9.55 -25.51 -29.27
CA ASP A 204 -8.39 -24.94 -29.96
C ASP A 204 -8.56 -24.94 -31.50
N GLY A 205 -8.27 -23.80 -32.13
CA GLY A 205 -8.30 -23.66 -33.58
C GLY A 205 -9.71 -23.63 -34.19
N THR A 206 -10.73 -23.43 -33.36
CA THR A 206 -12.09 -23.14 -33.83
C THR A 206 -12.14 -21.69 -34.35
N GLY A 207 -11.93 -21.52 -35.65
CA GLY A 207 -11.92 -20.19 -36.27
C GLY A 207 -13.19 -19.38 -35.99
N GLY A 208 -13.00 -18.09 -35.68
CA GLY A 208 -14.08 -17.18 -35.29
C GLY A 208 -13.71 -16.11 -34.25
N GLY A 209 -12.40 -15.86 -34.04
CA GLY A 209 -11.91 -14.93 -33.02
C GLY A 209 -11.48 -15.59 -31.70
N GLU A 210 -11.43 -16.92 -31.64
CA GLU A 210 -10.85 -17.67 -30.52
C GLU A 210 -9.32 -17.51 -30.46
N VAL A 211 -8.80 -17.53 -29.23
CA VAL A 211 -7.37 -17.60 -28.91
C VAL A 211 -7.02 -18.95 -28.30
N ASN A 212 -6.13 -19.72 -28.97
CA ASN A 212 -5.71 -21.03 -28.46
C ASN A 212 -5.10 -20.92 -27.06
N GLY A 213 -5.70 -21.61 -26.10
CA GLY A 213 -5.26 -21.59 -24.72
C GLY A 213 -6.23 -22.29 -23.80
N VAL A 214 -6.24 -21.82 -22.56
CA VAL A 214 -7.40 -21.86 -21.68
C VAL A 214 -7.44 -20.49 -21.00
N PRO A 215 -8.63 -19.98 -20.62
CA PRO A 215 -8.73 -18.70 -19.95
C PRO A 215 -7.83 -18.66 -18.71
N VAL A 216 -7.06 -17.59 -18.51
CA VAL A 216 -6.13 -17.50 -17.36
C VAL A 216 -6.87 -17.42 -16.03
N ASN A 217 -8.14 -17.04 -16.08
CA ASN A 217 -9.08 -17.02 -14.97
C ASN A 217 -9.91 -18.33 -14.86
N GLY A 218 -9.61 -19.33 -15.69
CA GLY A 218 -10.22 -20.65 -15.70
C GLY A 218 -11.68 -20.67 -16.16
N THR A 219 -12.36 -21.77 -15.87
CA THR A 219 -13.81 -21.85 -16.06
C THR A 219 -14.52 -20.94 -15.07
N ARG A 220 -15.38 -20.04 -15.57
CA ARG A 220 -16.15 -19.11 -14.74
C ARG A 220 -17.58 -19.58 -14.57
N GLU A 221 -18.13 -19.38 -13.39
CA GLU A 221 -19.54 -19.63 -13.07
C GLU A 221 -20.21 -18.40 -12.47
N ALA A 222 -21.53 -18.40 -12.52
CA ALA A 222 -22.34 -17.39 -11.85
C ALA A 222 -23.70 -17.97 -11.45
N SER A 223 -24.26 -17.42 -10.37
CA SER A 223 -25.64 -17.74 -9.99
C SER A 223 -26.31 -16.53 -9.35
N ALA A 224 -27.63 -16.45 -9.47
CA ALA A 224 -28.40 -15.41 -8.79
C ALA A 224 -29.57 -16.00 -8.02
N SER A 225 -29.74 -15.46 -6.82
CA SER A 225 -30.88 -15.70 -5.96
C SER A 225 -31.91 -14.58 -6.07
N GLN A 226 -33.19 -14.89 -5.86
CA GLN A 226 -34.25 -13.91 -5.62
C GLN A 226 -35.07 -14.37 -4.41
N THR A 227 -35.33 -13.45 -3.46
CA THR A 227 -35.96 -13.75 -2.17
C THR A 227 -37.16 -12.84 -1.88
N VAL A 228 -38.16 -13.36 -1.14
CA VAL A 228 -39.38 -12.64 -0.67
C VAL A 228 -39.68 -13.03 0.82
N THR A 229 -40.05 -12.11 1.75
CA THR A 229 -39.69 -12.15 3.23
C THR A 229 -40.62 -11.46 4.32
N VAL A 230 -40.13 -11.26 5.60
CA VAL A 230 -40.47 -10.26 6.74
C VAL A 230 -39.25 -9.62 7.61
N ALA A 231 -39.21 -9.49 9.00
CA ALA A 231 -38.56 -8.37 9.84
C ALA A 231 -37.86 -8.63 11.28
N GLU A 232 -37.49 -7.59 12.13
CA GLU A 232 -36.33 -7.47 13.16
C GLU A 232 -36.52 -7.07 14.72
N VAL A 233 -35.46 -6.65 15.52
CA VAL A 233 -35.27 -6.64 17.06
C VAL A 233 -34.32 -5.48 17.71
N PRO A 234 -34.04 -5.29 19.08
CA PRO A 234 -33.22 -4.18 19.82
C PRO A 234 -31.91 -4.45 20.74
N LEU A 235 -31.02 -3.45 21.12
CA LEU A 235 -29.75 -3.46 22.01
C LEU A 235 -28.99 -2.07 22.30
N ALA A 236 -28.11 -1.84 23.34
CA ALA A 236 -27.22 -0.63 23.57
C ALA A 236 -25.65 -0.78 23.41
N LEU A 237 -24.89 0.33 23.22
CA LEU A 237 -23.47 0.38 22.72
C LEU A 237 -22.58 1.57 23.21
N VAL A 238 -21.25 1.40 23.44
CA VAL A 238 -20.27 2.43 23.91
C VAL A 238 -18.83 2.27 23.37
N ASN A 239 -18.06 3.37 23.23
CA ASN A 239 -16.62 3.38 22.93
C ASN A 239 -15.80 4.13 24.00
N LEU A 240 -14.55 3.73 24.27
CA LEU A 240 -13.56 4.44 25.09
C LEU A 240 -12.33 4.84 24.27
N LEU A 241 -11.86 6.07 24.47
CA LEU A 241 -10.74 6.65 23.73
C LEU A 241 -9.61 7.07 24.68
N LYS A 242 -8.35 6.99 24.21
CA LYS A 242 -7.11 7.35 24.90
C LYS A 242 -6.09 7.98 23.95
N THR A 243 -5.37 9.03 24.36
CA THR A 243 -4.25 9.64 23.59
C THR A 243 -3.12 10.13 24.51
N HIS A 244 -1.95 10.48 23.95
CA HIS A 244 -0.85 11.12 24.69
C HIS A 244 -0.27 12.35 23.98
N ALA A 245 0.43 13.20 24.75
CA ALA A 245 1.22 14.33 24.25
C ALA A 245 2.72 14.00 24.20
N THR A 246 3.43 14.55 23.21
CA THR A 246 4.88 14.35 23.00
C THR A 246 5.69 14.60 24.30
N PRO A 247 6.65 13.73 24.66
CA PRO A 247 7.45 13.90 25.86
C PRO A 247 8.19 15.23 25.92
N VAL A 248 8.20 15.86 27.10
CA VAL A 248 8.90 17.12 27.36
C VAL A 248 10.03 16.89 28.36
N ALA A 249 11.27 17.04 27.90
CA ALA A 249 12.47 17.04 28.75
C ALA A 249 12.36 18.14 29.80
N ALA A 250 12.36 17.76 31.08
CA ALA A 250 12.05 18.67 32.16
C ALA A 250 13.27 19.51 32.59
N ASN A 251 14.50 18.98 32.50
CA ASN A 251 15.70 19.72 32.91
C ASN A 251 16.93 19.60 31.97
N ASP A 252 17.44 18.40 31.68
CA ASP A 252 18.66 18.22 30.86
C ASP A 252 18.36 17.48 29.54
N PRO A 253 18.54 18.11 28.36
CA PRO A 253 18.37 17.46 27.05
C PRO A 253 19.26 16.24 26.78
N ASN A 254 20.19 15.92 27.68
CA ASN A 254 21.08 14.75 27.63
C ASN A 254 20.79 13.72 28.74
N ASP A 255 19.81 13.99 29.63
CA ASP A 255 19.33 13.08 30.67
C ASP A 255 17.89 12.64 30.34
N PRO A 256 17.69 11.50 29.67
CA PRO A 256 16.35 11.04 29.27
C PRO A 256 15.51 10.54 30.47
N SER A 257 15.95 10.71 31.72
CA SER A 257 15.29 10.19 32.93
C SER A 257 14.27 11.12 33.59
N ASP A 258 14.03 12.31 33.02
CA ASP A 258 13.13 13.33 33.59
C ASP A 258 11.96 13.80 32.70
N ASP A 259 11.79 13.19 31.52
CA ASP A 259 10.74 13.53 30.54
C ASP A 259 9.31 13.38 31.11
N VAL A 260 8.41 14.31 30.79
CA VAL A 260 6.98 14.30 31.21
C VAL A 260 6.05 13.89 30.05
N ILE A 261 5.02 13.09 30.36
CA ILE A 261 3.99 12.57 29.44
C ILE A 261 2.59 12.93 29.98
N THR A 262 1.70 13.43 29.12
CA THR A 262 0.29 13.71 29.47
C THR A 262 -0.64 12.75 28.72
N TYR A 263 -1.62 12.17 29.40
CA TYR A 263 -2.65 11.29 28.82
C TYR A 263 -4.05 11.90 28.91
N GLN A 264 -4.87 11.68 27.89
CA GLN A 264 -6.26 12.16 27.81
C GLN A 264 -7.20 11.01 27.43
N LEU A 265 -8.40 10.95 28.02
CA LEU A 265 -9.44 9.95 27.70
C LEU A 265 -10.78 10.59 27.27
N GLY A 266 -11.61 9.81 26.58
CA GLY A 266 -13.00 10.14 26.21
C GLY A 266 -13.91 8.92 26.16
N LEU A 267 -15.23 9.11 26.27
CA LEU A 267 -16.25 8.05 26.28
C LEU A 267 -17.42 8.43 25.37
N GLU A 268 -17.86 7.52 24.50
CA GLU A 268 -19.02 7.70 23.61
C GLU A 268 -20.09 6.64 23.87
N VAL A 269 -21.36 6.98 23.66
CA VAL A 269 -22.51 6.06 23.67
C VAL A 269 -23.17 6.13 22.30
N LEU A 270 -23.20 5.04 21.54
CA LEU A 270 -23.54 5.10 20.12
C LEU A 270 -25.05 5.07 19.85
N SER A 271 -25.50 5.87 18.87
CA SER A 271 -26.91 5.92 18.43
C SER A 271 -27.20 5.13 17.14
N SER A 272 -26.18 4.47 16.60
CA SER A 272 -26.21 3.59 15.43
C SER A 272 -25.56 2.25 15.78
N ILE A 273 -25.98 1.16 15.13
CA ILE A 273 -25.25 -0.11 15.24
C ILE A 273 -23.85 0.03 14.63
N PRO A 274 -22.85 -0.71 15.13
CA PRO A 274 -21.51 -0.68 14.57
C PRO A 274 -21.53 -1.38 13.20
N PRO A 275 -20.60 -1.07 12.28
CA PRO A 275 -20.39 -1.88 11.09
C PRO A 275 -20.17 -3.36 11.48
N GLY A 276 -20.76 -4.29 10.72
CA GLY A 276 -20.63 -5.74 10.97
C GLY A 276 -21.74 -6.38 11.80
N SER A 277 -22.40 -5.65 12.71
CA SER A 277 -23.40 -6.23 13.62
C SER A 277 -24.84 -6.21 13.07
N SER A 278 -25.71 -7.16 13.48
CA SER A 278 -27.11 -7.21 13.04
C SER A 278 -28.06 -7.93 14.03
N GLY A 279 -29.37 -7.79 13.82
CA GLY A 279 -30.41 -8.43 14.64
C GLY A 279 -30.91 -7.59 15.82
N PHE A 280 -30.50 -6.32 15.92
CA PHE A 280 -30.87 -5.40 17.00
C PHE A 280 -30.91 -3.92 16.55
N VAL A 281 -31.35 -3.00 17.43
CA VAL A 281 -31.44 -1.54 17.23
C VAL A 281 -30.99 -0.76 18.50
N PRO A 282 -30.24 0.36 18.40
CA PRO A 282 -29.53 1.02 19.51
C PRO A 282 -30.39 1.50 20.70
N ASP A 283 -29.82 1.43 21.93
CA ASP A 283 -30.42 1.88 23.19
C ASP A 283 -29.45 2.56 24.19
N ASP A 284 -29.96 3.05 25.32
CA ASP A 284 -29.24 3.92 26.28
C ASP A 284 -28.35 3.14 27.29
N LEU A 285 -27.31 3.80 27.85
CA LEU A 285 -26.32 3.24 28.78
C LEU A 285 -26.62 3.61 30.24
N ALA A 286 -26.83 2.63 31.11
CA ALA A 286 -27.00 2.79 32.55
C ALA A 286 -25.77 2.33 33.36
N GLY A 287 -25.58 2.90 34.55
CA GLY A 287 -24.57 2.41 35.51
C GLY A 287 -24.81 0.95 35.94
N LEU A 288 -23.73 0.24 36.29
CA LEU A 288 -23.71 -1.21 36.56
C LEU A 288 -24.87 -1.68 37.45
N SER A 289 -25.71 -2.57 36.91
CA SER A 289 -26.94 -3.05 37.56
C SER A 289 -26.96 -4.58 37.68
N GLY A 290 -26.00 -5.15 38.40
CA GLY A 290 -25.92 -6.59 38.70
C GLY A 290 -24.65 -6.92 39.47
N THR A 291 -23.54 -6.33 39.04
CA THR A 291 -22.28 -6.14 39.75
C THR A 291 -22.22 -4.74 40.38
N THR A 292 -21.47 -4.57 41.47
CA THR A 292 -21.38 -3.30 42.23
C THR A 292 -19.93 -2.95 42.58
N LEU A 293 -19.52 -1.70 42.32
CA LEU A 293 -18.18 -1.22 42.65
C LEU A 293 -18.02 -0.96 44.15
N THR A 294 -16.81 -1.17 44.69
CA THR A 294 -16.47 -0.81 46.08
C THR A 294 -15.80 0.57 46.13
N ILE A 295 -16.53 1.59 46.58
CA ILE A 295 -16.04 2.98 46.69
C ILE A 295 -16.05 3.42 48.15
N ASP A 296 -14.90 3.83 48.67
CA ASP A 296 -14.66 4.18 50.07
C ASP A 296 -15.19 3.14 51.09
N GLY A 297 -15.21 1.86 50.68
CA GLY A 297 -15.72 0.73 51.46
C GLY A 297 -17.23 0.50 51.38
N ASN A 298 -17.93 1.11 50.42
CA ASN A 298 -19.38 0.93 50.20
C ASN A 298 -19.65 0.44 48.77
N PHE A 299 -20.67 -0.41 48.59
CA PHE A 299 -21.12 -0.84 47.27
C PHE A 299 -21.95 0.24 46.57
N ALA A 300 -21.68 0.49 45.29
CA ALA A 300 -22.45 1.43 44.48
C ALA A 300 -22.53 1.04 42.99
N ASN A 301 -23.68 1.34 42.39
CA ASN A 301 -23.94 1.22 40.95
C ASN A 301 -23.46 2.52 40.27
N ARG A 302 -22.46 2.41 39.39
CA ARG A 302 -21.87 3.54 38.66
C ARG A 302 -21.51 3.11 37.24
N ILE A 303 -21.28 4.08 36.37
CA ILE A 303 -20.41 3.89 35.20
C ILE A 303 -18.98 4.18 35.69
N LEU A 304 -18.01 3.38 35.28
CA LEU A 304 -16.59 3.52 35.64
C LEU A 304 -15.76 3.64 34.36
N VAL A 305 -14.82 4.59 34.32
CA VAL A 305 -13.70 4.66 33.37
C VAL A 305 -12.40 4.56 34.17
N SER A 306 -11.39 3.81 33.74
CA SER A 306 -10.14 3.61 34.52
C SER A 306 -8.89 3.31 33.68
N ASP A 307 -7.70 3.61 34.23
CA ASP A 307 -6.40 3.54 33.55
C ASP A 307 -5.28 3.14 34.55
N ALA A 308 -4.38 2.24 34.18
CA ALA A 308 -3.29 1.74 35.04
C ALA A 308 -1.94 2.43 34.79
N ILE A 309 -1.21 2.77 35.85
CA ILE A 309 0.05 3.51 35.76
C ILE A 309 1.23 2.56 35.51
N ALA A 310 1.96 2.76 34.39
CA ALA A 310 3.11 1.94 34.01
C ALA A 310 4.32 2.10 34.96
N SER A 311 5.13 1.04 35.10
CA SER A 311 6.12 0.92 36.18
C SER A 311 7.37 1.81 36.07
N VAL A 312 7.70 2.30 34.88
CA VAL A 312 8.84 3.20 34.59
C VAL A 312 8.47 4.69 34.65
N VAL A 313 7.21 5.00 34.99
CA VAL A 313 6.69 6.36 35.16
C VAL A 313 5.99 6.52 36.51
N ARG A 314 5.66 7.76 36.89
CA ARG A 314 4.93 8.07 38.13
C ARG A 314 3.91 9.20 37.93
N LEU A 315 2.71 9.05 38.48
CA LEU A 315 1.65 10.06 38.47
C LEU A 315 2.10 11.35 39.18
N THR A 316 2.03 12.50 38.50
CA THR A 316 2.58 13.79 39.00
C THR A 316 1.65 14.53 39.96
N GLY A 317 0.36 14.18 39.96
CA GLY A 317 -0.70 14.84 40.74
C GLY A 317 -1.53 15.86 39.96
N ASN A 318 -1.20 16.12 38.69
CA ASN A 318 -2.03 16.88 37.77
C ASN A 318 -3.05 15.93 37.09
N PHE A 319 -4.34 16.23 37.23
CA PHE A 319 -5.45 15.50 36.59
C PHE A 319 -6.74 16.34 36.53
N SER A 320 -7.67 16.00 35.62
CA SER A 320 -9.01 16.60 35.54
C SER A 320 -10.11 15.56 35.31
N ALA A 321 -11.35 15.91 35.68
CA ALA A 321 -12.54 15.08 35.48
C ALA A 321 -13.70 15.91 34.88
N PRO A 322 -14.53 15.35 33.98
CA PRO A 322 -15.67 16.06 33.39
C PRO A 322 -16.80 16.39 34.37
N ASP A 323 -17.70 17.30 33.97
CA ASP A 323 -18.88 17.68 34.76
C ASP A 323 -19.74 16.46 35.13
N GLY A 324 -20.03 16.31 36.42
CA GLY A 324 -20.82 15.18 36.95
C GLY A 324 -20.03 13.90 37.23
N TRP A 325 -18.75 13.84 36.84
CA TRP A 325 -17.84 12.74 37.15
C TRP A 325 -16.99 13.03 38.39
N GLN A 326 -16.50 11.98 39.04
CA GLN A 326 -15.61 12.08 40.20
C GLN A 326 -14.39 11.18 40.01
N ALA A 327 -13.18 11.72 40.19
CA ALA A 327 -11.95 10.95 40.19
C ALA A 327 -11.82 10.06 41.45
N VAL A 328 -11.26 8.86 41.26
CA VAL A 328 -10.98 7.85 42.27
C VAL A 328 -9.62 7.20 42.01
N PHE A 329 -9.01 6.65 43.06
CA PHE A 329 -7.66 6.08 43.02
C PHE A 329 -7.64 4.71 43.72
N THR A 330 -6.72 3.84 43.31
CA THR A 330 -6.33 2.67 44.11
C THR A 330 -4.80 2.50 44.14
N SER A 331 -4.33 1.77 45.14
CA SER A 331 -2.98 1.21 45.25
C SER A 331 -2.98 -0.33 45.14
N ASP A 332 -4.11 -0.93 44.77
CA ASP A 332 -4.21 -2.36 44.46
C ASP A 332 -3.36 -2.65 43.20
N ASP A 333 -2.64 -3.77 43.20
CA ASP A 333 -1.81 -4.17 42.04
C ASP A 333 -2.73 -4.47 40.84
N PRO A 334 -2.61 -3.72 39.72
CA PRO A 334 -3.53 -3.85 38.60
C PRO A 334 -3.39 -5.20 37.90
N SER A 335 -2.22 -5.86 38.00
CA SER A 335 -1.98 -7.23 37.50
C SER A 335 -2.58 -8.33 38.37
N ALA A 336 -3.13 -7.98 39.54
CA ALA A 336 -3.74 -8.92 40.49
C ALA A 336 -5.20 -8.59 40.84
N VAL A 337 -5.66 -7.36 40.57
CA VAL A 337 -7.02 -6.88 40.88
C VAL A 337 -7.58 -6.08 39.70
N ALA A 338 -8.61 -6.63 39.06
CA ALA A 338 -9.34 -6.00 37.95
C ALA A 338 -10.07 -4.72 38.40
N ALA A 339 -10.32 -3.80 37.46
CA ALA A 339 -10.90 -2.49 37.76
C ALA A 339 -12.27 -2.53 38.44
N MET A 340 -13.12 -3.53 38.14
CA MET A 340 -14.43 -3.69 38.80
C MET A 340 -14.33 -4.14 40.27
N ASP A 341 -13.28 -4.87 40.63
CA ASP A 341 -13.07 -5.45 41.97
C ASP A 341 -12.17 -4.59 42.88
N ALA A 342 -11.53 -3.56 42.32
CA ALA A 342 -10.59 -2.69 43.03
C ALA A 342 -11.24 -1.85 44.15
N ASN A 343 -10.44 -1.55 45.18
CA ASN A 343 -10.85 -0.78 46.36
C ASN A 343 -10.72 0.72 46.15
N TRP A 344 -11.60 1.29 45.32
CA TRP A 344 -11.58 2.69 44.92
C TRP A 344 -11.71 3.68 46.10
N ARG A 345 -10.84 4.69 46.12
CA ARG A 345 -10.80 5.77 47.11
C ARG A 345 -11.00 7.14 46.47
N THR A 346 -11.84 7.97 47.09
CA THR A 346 -12.05 9.36 46.62
C THR A 346 -11.01 10.36 47.13
N ASN A 347 -10.16 9.96 48.09
CA ASN A 347 -9.01 10.74 48.56
C ASN A 347 -7.72 9.93 48.38
N VAL A 348 -6.75 10.49 47.64
CA VAL A 348 -5.45 9.88 47.34
C VAL A 348 -4.57 9.64 48.58
N ASP A 349 -4.76 10.40 49.67
CA ASP A 349 -4.05 10.16 50.93
C ASP A 349 -4.36 8.76 51.51
N ASN A 350 -5.56 8.23 51.24
CA ASN A 350 -5.99 6.90 51.69
C ASN A 350 -5.30 5.76 50.91
N VAL A 351 -4.55 6.05 49.84
CA VAL A 351 -3.74 5.10 49.06
C VAL A 351 -2.24 5.41 49.11
N GLY A 352 -1.82 6.38 49.95
CA GLY A 352 -0.41 6.73 50.18
C GLY A 352 0.12 7.95 49.40
N GLY A 353 -0.73 8.63 48.62
CA GLY A 353 -0.36 9.78 47.78
C GLY A 353 -0.04 9.38 46.32
N PHE A 354 0.16 10.37 45.45
CA PHE A 354 0.26 10.14 43.99
C PHE A 354 1.37 9.16 43.57
N GLY A 355 2.51 9.15 44.29
CA GLY A 355 3.62 8.24 44.00
C GLY A 355 3.38 6.75 44.32
N SER A 356 2.24 6.40 44.93
CA SER A 356 1.80 5.03 45.19
C SER A 356 0.45 4.67 44.54
N VAL A 357 -0.08 5.56 43.68
CA VAL A 357 -1.25 5.23 42.85
C VAL A 357 -0.82 4.27 41.75
N THR A 358 -1.55 3.16 41.63
CA THR A 358 -1.33 2.12 40.61
C THR A 358 -2.40 2.16 39.52
N ARG A 359 -3.61 2.65 39.84
CA ARG A 359 -4.69 2.88 38.88
C ARG A 359 -5.47 4.15 39.24
N ILE A 360 -5.78 4.96 38.24
CA ILE A 360 -6.70 6.11 38.32
C ILE A 360 -8.03 5.72 37.69
N GLY A 361 -9.13 6.31 38.14
CA GLY A 361 -10.44 6.10 37.55
C GLY A 361 -11.40 7.26 37.78
N PHE A 362 -12.53 7.21 37.09
CA PHE A 362 -13.57 8.24 37.08
C PHE A 362 -14.94 7.56 37.11
N ILE A 363 -15.84 8.04 37.99
CA ILE A 363 -17.16 7.43 38.20
C ILE A 363 -18.32 8.40 37.93
N PHE A 364 -19.42 7.88 37.36
CA PHE A 364 -20.67 8.61 37.10
C PHE A 364 -21.89 7.91 37.70
N ASN A 365 -22.90 8.69 38.11
CA ASN A 365 -24.12 8.22 38.79
C ASN A 365 -25.38 8.59 38.01
N GLY A 366 -25.78 7.76 37.04
CA GLY A 366 -26.99 7.96 36.23
C GLY A 366 -27.04 7.06 34.99
N THR A 367 -27.87 7.48 34.03
CA THR A 367 -27.95 6.94 32.65
C THR A 367 -27.36 7.99 31.69
N LEU A 368 -26.63 7.55 30.67
CA LEU A 368 -26.21 8.34 29.51
C LEU A 368 -27.04 7.90 28.30
N ALA A 369 -27.67 8.86 27.62
CA ALA A 369 -28.50 8.56 26.45
C ALA A 369 -27.65 8.18 25.24
N LYS A 370 -28.17 7.36 24.33
CA LYS A 370 -27.50 7.07 23.06
C LYS A 370 -27.27 8.33 22.23
N GLY A 371 -26.08 8.44 21.65
CA GLY A 371 -25.56 9.65 21.01
C GLY A 371 -24.89 10.65 21.96
N THR A 372 -24.47 10.22 23.17
CA THR A 372 -23.73 11.07 24.12
C THR A 372 -22.22 10.86 24.00
N THR A 373 -21.46 11.95 23.93
CA THR A 373 -19.99 11.96 24.02
C THR A 373 -19.54 12.71 25.29
N VAL A 374 -18.54 12.19 25.98
CA VAL A 374 -17.96 12.74 27.22
C VAL A 374 -16.44 12.86 27.04
N THR A 375 -15.90 14.06 27.25
CA THR A 375 -14.46 14.37 27.09
C THR A 375 -13.93 15.16 28.29
N GLY A 376 -12.63 15.10 28.55
CA GLY A 376 -11.97 15.91 29.60
C GLY A 376 -11.51 15.12 30.83
N PHE A 377 -11.31 13.81 30.66
CA PHE A 377 -10.53 12.99 31.58
C PHE A 377 -9.05 13.17 31.21
N GLU A 378 -8.20 13.62 32.13
CA GLU A 378 -6.78 13.91 31.84
C GLU A 378 -5.91 13.58 33.07
N PHE A 379 -4.68 13.11 32.86
CA PHE A 379 -3.66 12.94 33.91
C PHE A 379 -2.22 12.94 33.36
N GLU A 380 -1.24 13.31 34.19
CA GLU A 380 0.18 13.39 33.83
C GLU A 380 1.07 12.37 34.57
N VAL A 381 2.12 11.91 33.88
CA VAL A 381 3.19 11.07 34.45
C VAL A 381 4.59 11.58 34.07
N VAL A 382 5.61 11.24 34.86
CA VAL A 382 7.02 11.56 34.58
C VAL A 382 7.87 10.28 34.50
N THR A 383 8.85 10.23 33.60
CA THR A 383 9.80 9.12 33.47
C THR A 383 10.74 9.03 34.69
N SER A 384 11.37 7.87 34.86
CA SER A 384 12.18 7.59 36.05
C SER A 384 13.23 6.51 35.77
N GLY A 385 14.47 6.92 35.51
CA GLY A 385 15.64 6.02 35.46
C GLY A 385 16.07 5.54 34.08
N VAL A 386 15.76 6.30 33.03
CA VAL A 386 16.17 6.04 31.63
C VAL A 386 17.59 6.58 31.39
N THR A 387 18.50 5.80 30.79
CA THR A 387 19.88 6.26 30.49
C THR A 387 20.30 6.00 29.03
N GLN A 388 19.33 5.60 28.21
CA GLN A 388 19.44 5.13 26.83
C GLN A 388 18.01 5.05 26.26
N THR A 389 17.86 4.99 24.94
CA THR A 389 16.55 4.89 24.26
C THR A 389 15.66 3.79 24.87
N THR A 390 14.44 4.15 25.28
CA THR A 390 13.48 3.31 26.04
C THR A 390 12.03 3.62 25.64
N ALA A 391 11.12 2.64 25.71
CA ALA A 391 9.69 2.77 25.34
C ALA A 391 8.75 2.47 26.53
N ILE A 392 7.50 2.99 26.49
CA ILE A 392 6.53 3.00 27.60
C ILE A 392 5.12 2.76 27.04
N ALA A 393 4.34 1.82 27.59
CA ALA A 393 3.03 1.38 27.08
C ALA A 393 1.87 1.58 28.11
N ASN A 394 0.62 1.79 27.66
CA ASN A 394 -0.56 2.01 28.53
C ASN A 394 -1.93 1.86 27.78
N ILE A 395 -2.96 1.35 28.48
CA ILE A 395 -4.36 1.14 28.04
C ILE A 395 -5.40 1.53 29.13
N ALA A 396 -6.64 1.88 28.74
CA ALA A 396 -7.77 2.23 29.63
C ALA A 396 -9.02 1.35 29.41
N GLN A 397 -9.98 1.35 30.36
CA GLN A 397 -11.19 0.49 30.38
C GLN A 397 -12.47 1.23 30.83
N VAL A 398 -13.68 0.82 30.38
CA VAL A 398 -15.00 1.35 30.80
C VAL A 398 -16.05 0.27 31.07
N PHE A 399 -17.00 0.53 31.99
CA PHE A 399 -18.01 -0.44 32.43
C PHE A 399 -19.42 0.17 32.67
N GLY A 400 -20.49 -0.51 32.22
CA GLY A 400 -21.92 -0.13 32.38
C GLY A 400 -22.92 -1.25 32.02
N THR A 401 -24.19 -0.92 31.74
CA THR A 401 -25.26 -1.87 31.33
C THR A 401 -26.26 -1.23 30.36
N THR A 402 -27.00 -2.03 29.58
CA THR A 402 -28.12 -1.54 28.74
C THR A 402 -29.31 -1.08 29.61
N GLU A 403 -29.90 0.10 29.35
CA GLU A 403 -31.05 0.58 30.12
C GLU A 403 -32.23 -0.41 30.05
N GLY A 404 -32.81 -0.74 31.21
CA GLY A 404 -33.90 -1.71 31.32
C GLY A 404 -33.48 -3.19 31.22
N ASN A 405 -32.23 -3.51 30.88
CA ASN A 405 -31.71 -4.88 30.83
C ASN A 405 -30.50 -5.08 31.76
N SER A 406 -30.78 -5.44 33.02
CA SER A 406 -29.79 -5.66 34.07
C SER A 406 -28.81 -6.81 33.82
N ASN A 407 -29.10 -7.68 32.85
CA ASN A 407 -28.32 -8.89 32.59
C ASN A 407 -27.33 -8.70 31.42
N GLN A 408 -27.13 -7.47 30.98
CA GLN A 408 -26.30 -7.13 29.82
C GLN A 408 -25.22 -6.14 30.23
N LEU A 409 -24.06 -6.68 30.64
CA LEU A 409 -22.85 -5.91 30.87
C LEU A 409 -22.43 -5.22 29.56
N VAL A 410 -22.02 -3.97 29.69
CA VAL A 410 -21.36 -3.19 28.66
C VAL A 410 -19.94 -2.92 29.17
N PHE A 411 -18.93 -3.32 28.42
CA PHE A 411 -17.51 -3.27 28.77
C PHE A 411 -16.71 -2.94 27.53
N ASP A 412 -15.71 -2.06 27.61
CA ASP A 412 -14.90 -1.64 26.46
C ASP A 412 -13.48 -1.21 26.90
N GLU A 413 -12.49 -1.34 26.03
CA GLU A 413 -11.07 -1.01 26.26
C GLU A 413 -10.57 -0.01 25.19
N SER A 414 -9.70 0.93 25.56
CA SER A 414 -9.26 1.99 24.65
C SER A 414 -8.17 1.52 23.68
N GLY A 415 -8.12 2.08 22.48
CA GLY A 415 -7.03 1.89 21.50
C GLY A 415 -7.55 1.83 20.06
N ASP A 416 -8.82 1.44 19.91
CA ASP A 416 -9.52 1.33 18.65
C ASP A 416 -10.76 2.25 18.59
N GLN A 417 -11.71 1.93 17.70
CA GLN A 417 -13.01 2.59 17.59
C GLN A 417 -14.19 1.61 17.67
N ASN A 418 -13.97 0.40 18.20
CA ASN A 418 -14.96 -0.66 18.25
C ASN A 418 -15.73 -0.60 19.58
N PRO A 419 -17.07 -0.59 19.57
CA PRO A 419 -17.84 -0.50 20.80
C PRO A 419 -17.87 -1.82 21.56
N ASN A 420 -18.03 -1.74 22.88
CA ASN A 420 -18.27 -2.87 23.78
C ASN A 420 -17.19 -3.99 23.68
N ASN A 421 -15.92 -3.63 23.44
CA ASN A 421 -14.80 -4.55 23.16
C ASN A 421 -15.14 -5.54 22.02
N PHE A 422 -15.87 -5.07 21.01
CA PHE A 422 -16.12 -5.84 19.78
C PHE A 422 -14.80 -5.98 19.03
N ASN A 423 -14.63 -7.09 18.31
CA ASN A 423 -13.49 -7.20 17.39
C ASN A 423 -13.69 -6.25 16.20
N ASP A 424 -12.61 -5.93 15.48
CA ASP A 424 -12.61 -5.12 14.24
C ASP A 424 -13.63 -5.54 13.16
N ASP A 425 -14.18 -6.76 13.23
CA ASP A 425 -15.21 -7.27 12.31
C ASP A 425 -16.66 -7.02 12.77
N GLY A 426 -16.86 -6.35 13.90
CA GLY A 426 -18.17 -6.05 14.49
C GLY A 426 -18.86 -7.24 15.15
N SER A 427 -18.14 -8.36 15.35
CA SER A 427 -18.56 -9.47 16.21
C SER A 427 -18.25 -9.18 17.68
N PHE A 428 -18.95 -9.87 18.59
CA PHE A 428 -18.65 -9.78 20.01
C PHE A 428 -17.23 -10.26 20.30
N GLY A 429 -16.50 -9.51 21.13
CA GLY A 429 -15.24 -9.96 21.73
C GLY A 429 -15.40 -11.25 22.54
N PRO A 430 -14.30 -11.84 23.03
CA PRO A 430 -14.33 -13.09 23.77
C PRO A 430 -15.28 -13.02 24.98
N VAL A 431 -16.13 -14.04 25.13
CA VAL A 431 -17.11 -14.16 26.22
C VAL A 431 -16.87 -15.39 27.10
N ASP A 432 -17.33 -15.33 28.35
CA ASP A 432 -17.32 -16.44 29.29
C ASP A 432 -18.38 -17.53 28.99
N GLU A 433 -18.43 -18.59 29.80
CA GLU A 433 -19.41 -19.68 29.64
C GLU A 433 -20.88 -19.22 29.83
N GLU A 434 -21.09 -18.06 30.45
CA GLU A 434 -22.37 -17.40 30.67
C GLU A 434 -22.72 -16.32 29.62
N ASN A 435 -21.87 -16.13 28.59
CA ASN A 435 -22.00 -15.13 27.52
C ASN A 435 -21.86 -13.67 28.01
N ASN A 436 -21.09 -13.42 29.07
CA ASN A 436 -20.63 -12.07 29.45
C ASN A 436 -19.27 -11.77 28.79
N PRO A 437 -18.94 -10.49 28.49
CA PRO A 437 -17.60 -10.11 28.03
C PRO A 437 -16.49 -10.57 28.99
N MET A 438 -15.40 -11.13 28.43
CA MET A 438 -14.17 -11.37 29.18
C MET A 438 -13.44 -10.04 29.42
N ILE A 439 -13.04 -9.78 30.66
CA ILE A 439 -12.48 -8.50 31.10
C ILE A 439 -10.97 -8.65 31.34
N GLY A 440 -10.15 -7.81 30.71
CA GLY A 440 -8.71 -7.74 30.92
C GLY A 440 -8.31 -7.10 32.26
N ASP A 441 -7.04 -7.20 32.64
CA ASP A 441 -6.52 -6.55 33.84
C ASP A 441 -6.28 -5.02 33.65
N GLY A 442 -6.29 -4.55 32.40
CA GLY A 442 -6.08 -3.15 32.03
C GLY A 442 -4.65 -2.67 32.30
N VAL A 443 -3.66 -3.56 32.24
CA VAL A 443 -2.22 -3.22 32.24
C VAL A 443 -1.69 -3.35 30.83
N GLY A 444 -1.06 -2.30 30.31
CA GLY A 444 -0.52 -2.33 28.94
C GLY A 444 0.54 -3.40 28.74
N ASN A 445 0.29 -4.28 27.77
CA ASN A 445 1.18 -5.35 27.33
C ASN A 445 1.23 -5.41 25.78
N PRO A 446 2.21 -4.76 25.13
CA PRO A 446 2.29 -4.67 23.67
C PRO A 446 2.36 -6.01 22.93
N GLU A 447 2.77 -7.09 23.62
CA GLU A 447 2.83 -8.44 23.05
C GLU A 447 1.47 -9.15 23.04
N ALA A 448 0.50 -8.70 23.86
CA ALA A 448 -0.82 -9.30 24.01
C ALA A 448 -1.97 -8.40 23.50
N ASN A 449 -1.86 -7.09 23.72
CA ASN A 449 -2.87 -6.10 23.37
C ASN A 449 -2.66 -5.46 21.99
N GLY A 450 -1.46 -5.55 21.41
CA GLY A 450 -1.11 -4.76 20.22
C GLY A 450 -0.74 -3.31 20.58
N ILE A 451 -0.53 -2.47 19.55
CA ILE A 451 0.00 -1.10 19.73
C ILE A 451 -0.73 -0.11 18.79
N ASP A 452 -1.42 0.86 19.38
CA ASP A 452 -1.80 2.14 18.78
C ASP A 452 -0.54 3.00 18.60
N THR A 453 0.17 2.74 17.49
CA THR A 453 1.50 3.30 17.21
C THR A 453 1.49 4.81 17.04
N ASP A 454 0.37 5.37 16.58
CA ASP A 454 0.17 6.82 16.40
C ASP A 454 -0.46 7.49 17.63
N GLY A 455 -0.88 6.71 18.62
CA GLY A 455 -1.42 7.18 19.90
C GLY A 455 -2.74 7.94 19.79
N ASN A 456 -3.57 7.59 18.80
CA ASN A 456 -4.71 8.36 18.30
C ASN A 456 -6.05 7.58 18.29
N ASN A 457 -6.09 6.35 18.83
CA ASN A 457 -7.22 5.41 18.72
C ASN A 457 -7.47 4.89 17.29
N THR A 458 -6.40 4.45 16.62
CA THR A 458 -6.48 3.68 15.37
C THR A 458 -5.66 2.39 15.44
N GLY A 459 -5.58 1.78 16.62
CA GLY A 459 -5.17 0.39 16.76
C GLY A 459 -6.09 -0.56 15.99
N THR A 460 -5.60 -1.79 15.78
CA THR A 460 -6.34 -2.88 15.13
C THR A 460 -5.95 -4.20 15.79
N GLY A 461 -6.93 -4.95 16.30
CA GLY A 461 -6.70 -6.04 17.23
C GLY A 461 -7.99 -6.63 17.84
N PRO A 462 -7.86 -7.67 18.67
CA PRO A 462 -8.96 -8.20 19.46
C PRO A 462 -9.10 -7.42 20.78
N GLY A 463 -9.99 -6.41 20.79
CA GLY A 463 -10.08 -5.43 21.88
C GLY A 463 -8.99 -4.36 21.77
N GLY A 464 -8.93 -3.44 22.73
CA GLY A 464 -8.07 -2.25 22.64
C GLY A 464 -6.54 -2.48 22.74
N GLU A 465 -5.79 -1.53 22.16
CA GLU A 465 -4.33 -1.51 22.00
C GLU A 465 -3.55 -0.48 22.86
N ASP A 466 -2.24 -0.69 23.00
CA ASP A 466 -1.33 0.15 23.80
C ASP A 466 -0.73 1.39 23.10
N ASN A 467 -0.38 2.41 23.88
CA ASN A 467 0.09 3.74 23.46
C ASN A 467 1.63 3.99 23.80
N LEU A 468 2.55 4.48 22.90
CA LEU A 468 4.07 4.29 22.92
C LEU A 468 5.10 5.51 22.63
N VAL A 469 6.49 5.39 22.76
CA VAL A 469 7.62 6.48 22.75
C VAL A 469 9.12 6.09 22.26
N VAL A 470 10.07 7.00 21.78
CA VAL A 470 11.52 6.76 21.23
C VAL A 470 12.65 7.94 21.25
N ILE A 471 14.03 7.73 21.10
CA ILE A 471 15.24 8.72 21.11
C ILE A 471 16.64 8.30 20.36
N THR A 472 17.67 9.16 19.98
CA THR A 472 19.11 8.83 19.43
C THR A 472 20.28 9.95 19.22
N ALA A 473 21.59 9.69 18.80
CA ALA A 473 22.80 10.66 18.63
C ALA A 473 24.15 10.28 17.76
N PRO A 474 25.19 11.19 17.42
CA PRO A 474 26.36 11.05 16.39
C PRO A 474 27.87 11.62 16.61
N SER A 475 28.95 11.45 15.72
CA SER A 475 30.37 12.13 15.73
C SER A 475 31.46 11.93 14.53
N GLY A 476 32.68 12.63 14.44
CA GLY A 476 33.85 12.44 13.42
C GLY A 476 35.14 13.44 13.30
N GLY A 477 36.24 13.17 12.47
CA GLY A 477 37.28 14.13 11.81
C GLY A 477 38.91 14.08 11.87
N ILE A 478 39.73 14.05 10.73
CA ILE A 478 41.19 14.51 10.37
C ILE A 478 41.73 14.34 8.83
N SER A 479 42.62 15.15 8.15
CA SER A 479 42.50 15.62 6.67
C SER A 479 43.59 15.55 5.49
N ASN A 480 43.21 15.15 4.25
CA ASN A 480 43.78 15.38 2.88
C ASN A 480 42.64 15.26 1.83
N GLY A 481 42.61 16.02 0.73
CA GLY A 481 41.38 16.10 -0.07
C GLY A 481 41.44 16.77 -1.45
N PRO A 482 40.30 17.25 -2.01
CA PRO A 482 40.21 17.81 -3.35
C PRO A 482 40.89 19.18 -3.46
N GLN A 483 41.11 19.68 -4.68
CA GLN A 483 41.81 20.95 -4.88
C GLN A 483 41.18 22.11 -4.09
N GLY A 484 41.99 22.70 -3.19
CA GLY A 484 41.60 23.80 -2.32
C GLY A 484 40.74 23.41 -1.13
N SER A 485 40.54 22.12 -0.85
CA SER A 485 39.64 21.62 0.20
C SER A 485 40.16 20.34 0.85
N ALA A 486 41.38 20.38 1.37
CA ALA A 486 42.02 19.21 1.98
C ALA A 486 41.26 18.62 3.18
N SER A 487 40.49 19.43 3.91
CA SER A 487 39.61 19.00 4.99
C SER A 487 38.16 18.72 4.54
N ALA A 488 37.94 18.48 3.25
CA ALA A 488 36.64 18.01 2.73
C ALA A 488 36.23 16.71 3.43
N VAL A 489 34.92 16.49 3.56
CA VAL A 489 34.35 15.32 4.21
C VAL A 489 33.58 14.52 3.16
N GLY A 490 33.98 13.27 2.94
CA GLY A 490 33.24 12.29 2.15
C GLY A 490 32.02 11.74 2.89
N PRO A 491 31.49 10.59 2.47
CA PRO A 491 30.30 10.00 3.09
C PRO A 491 30.44 9.66 4.59
N THR A 492 31.64 9.31 5.06
CA THR A 492 31.85 8.83 6.45
C THR A 492 32.87 9.60 7.27
N SER A 493 33.84 10.24 6.60
CA SER A 493 35.00 10.89 7.22
C SER A 493 35.58 11.94 6.28
N ASN A 494 36.72 12.51 6.63
CA ASN A 494 37.53 13.31 5.71
C ASN A 494 38.69 12.53 5.09
N SER A 495 38.65 11.19 5.15
CA SER A 495 39.58 10.26 4.51
C SER A 495 38.86 9.32 3.50
N ASP A 496 37.70 9.77 3.02
CA ASP A 496 36.89 9.18 1.95
C ASP A 496 36.20 10.28 1.12
N ASP A 497 36.72 11.51 1.21
CA ASP A 497 36.40 12.62 0.32
C ASP A 497 36.84 12.31 -1.13
N PHE A 498 36.45 13.16 -2.08
CA PHE A 498 36.63 12.82 -3.48
C PHE A 498 36.55 13.95 -4.50
N SER A 499 37.02 13.63 -5.70
CA SER A 499 36.71 14.34 -6.94
C SER A 499 36.15 13.41 -8.01
N ASN A 500 34.97 13.75 -8.56
CA ASN A 500 34.34 13.03 -9.67
C ASN A 500 34.65 13.71 -11.03
N VAL A 501 34.89 12.92 -12.09
CA VAL A 501 35.08 13.35 -13.48
C VAL A 501 34.36 12.40 -14.43
N VAL A 502 33.82 12.90 -15.54
CA VAL A 502 33.15 12.10 -16.60
C VAL A 502 34.08 11.93 -17.81
N LEU A 503 34.06 10.75 -18.42
CA LEU A 503 34.69 10.45 -19.71
C LEU A 503 33.69 9.83 -20.69
N ALA A 504 33.64 10.39 -21.90
CA ALA A 504 32.98 9.74 -23.03
C ALA A 504 33.74 8.48 -23.47
N ILE A 505 33.00 7.45 -23.89
CA ILE A 505 33.57 6.22 -24.45
C ILE A 505 33.67 6.39 -25.96
N PRO A 506 34.86 6.26 -26.57
CA PRO A 506 35.01 6.30 -28.02
C PRO A 506 34.51 5.00 -28.66
N GLU A 507 34.03 5.06 -29.91
CA GLU A 507 33.64 3.87 -30.68
C GLU A 507 34.81 2.90 -30.91
N ASP A 508 36.04 3.42 -30.98
CA ASP A 508 37.28 2.66 -31.18
C ASP A 508 38.40 3.18 -30.25
N GLY A 509 38.99 2.28 -29.45
CA GLY A 509 40.21 2.53 -28.67
C GLY A 509 40.00 2.88 -27.18
N PRO A 510 41.09 3.15 -26.43
CA PRO A 510 40.99 3.54 -25.02
C PRO A 510 40.41 4.97 -24.88
N PRO A 511 39.72 5.28 -23.77
CA PRO A 511 39.27 6.64 -23.49
C PRO A 511 40.46 7.59 -23.28
N SER A 512 40.21 8.90 -23.35
CA SER A 512 41.24 9.91 -23.04
C SER A 512 41.61 9.88 -21.54
N PRO A 513 42.83 10.31 -21.14
CA PRO A 513 43.21 10.34 -19.73
C PRO A 513 42.29 11.26 -18.91
N ALA A 514 41.80 10.76 -17.77
CA ALA A 514 41.19 11.60 -16.74
C ALA A 514 42.28 12.44 -16.05
N THR A 515 41.93 13.64 -15.59
CA THR A 515 42.85 14.52 -14.85
C THR A 515 42.16 15.12 -13.62
N PHE A 516 42.89 15.16 -12.52
CA PHE A 516 42.44 15.66 -11.22
C PHE A 516 43.51 16.54 -10.59
N ALA A 517 43.11 17.34 -9.61
CA ALA A 517 44.00 18.11 -8.75
C ALA A 517 43.46 18.02 -7.32
N ASN A 518 44.37 17.79 -6.38
CA ASN A 518 44.08 17.51 -4.97
C ASN A 518 44.99 18.37 -4.08
N THR A 519 44.63 18.53 -2.81
CA THR A 519 45.36 19.33 -1.81
C THR A 519 45.48 18.55 -0.50
N VAL A 520 46.68 18.50 0.08
CA VAL A 520 46.88 17.99 1.46
C VAL A 520 46.99 19.16 2.46
N GLU A 521 46.41 19.01 3.65
CA GLU A 521 46.59 19.91 4.79
C GLU A 521 47.36 19.20 5.90
N ASN A 522 48.53 19.72 6.23
CA ASN A 522 49.46 19.05 7.12
C ASN A 522 49.70 19.87 8.39
N THR A 523 48.96 19.54 9.45
CA THR A 523 49.19 20.10 10.80
C THR A 523 50.25 19.34 11.60
N THR A 524 50.87 18.29 11.04
CA THR A 524 51.89 17.47 11.72
C THR A 524 53.31 18.04 11.57
N GLY A 525 53.60 18.70 10.43
CA GLY A 525 54.89 19.31 10.14
C GLY A 525 55.98 18.35 9.62
N SER A 526 55.66 17.08 9.41
CA SER A 526 56.54 16.08 8.76
C SER A 526 56.39 16.11 7.23
N ASP A 527 57.37 15.58 6.50
CA ASP A 527 57.22 15.33 5.06
C ASP A 527 56.04 14.35 4.80
N ILE A 528 55.30 14.58 3.72
CA ILE A 528 54.15 13.77 3.32
C ILE A 528 54.49 13.01 2.03
N VAL A 529 54.30 11.71 2.04
CA VAL A 529 54.41 10.86 0.85
C VAL A 529 53.03 10.65 0.23
N LEU A 530 52.96 10.66 -1.09
CA LEU A 530 51.75 10.37 -1.87
C LEU A 530 51.91 9.05 -2.61
N LEU A 531 50.95 8.14 -2.42
CA LEU A 531 50.85 6.88 -3.16
C LEU A 531 49.42 6.68 -3.68
N PRO A 532 49.25 6.05 -4.86
CA PRO A 532 47.94 5.56 -5.28
C PRO A 532 47.59 4.27 -4.54
N THR A 533 46.39 4.22 -3.98
CA THR A 533 45.89 3.09 -3.20
C THR A 533 45.09 2.15 -4.11
N ALA A 534 45.41 0.87 -4.05
CA ALA A 534 44.71 -0.14 -4.83
C ALA A 534 43.26 -0.29 -4.33
N PRO A 535 42.27 -0.45 -5.22
CA PRO A 535 40.89 -0.64 -4.81
C PRO A 535 40.72 -1.92 -4.00
N ALA A 536 39.77 -1.91 -3.06
CA ALA A 536 39.50 -3.03 -2.16
C ALA A 536 39.04 -4.31 -2.89
N ASP A 537 38.36 -4.18 -4.04
CA ASP A 537 38.20 -5.27 -5.01
C ASP A 537 39.23 -5.10 -6.15
N PRO A 538 40.22 -6.01 -6.28
CA PRO A 538 41.23 -5.91 -7.33
C PRO A 538 40.72 -6.02 -8.78
N ASN A 539 39.47 -6.44 -8.98
CA ASN A 539 38.88 -6.57 -10.32
C ASN A 539 38.06 -5.33 -10.74
N SER A 540 37.81 -4.41 -9.81
CA SER A 540 37.05 -3.18 -10.07
C SER A 540 37.80 -2.17 -10.96
N LEU A 541 39.12 -2.30 -11.08
CA LEU A 541 39.96 -1.45 -11.94
C LEU A 541 40.64 -2.29 -13.04
N PRO A 542 40.57 -1.90 -14.33
CA PRO A 542 41.17 -2.68 -15.40
C PRO A 542 42.70 -2.82 -15.28
N ALA A 543 43.20 -4.05 -15.46
CA ALA A 543 44.63 -4.34 -15.44
C ALA A 543 45.38 -3.55 -16.53
N GLY A 544 46.48 -2.91 -16.15
CA GLY A 544 47.22 -1.98 -17.02
C GLY A 544 46.75 -0.52 -16.94
N THR A 545 45.79 -0.18 -16.06
CA THR A 545 45.51 1.22 -15.72
C THR A 545 46.77 1.89 -15.20
N THR A 546 47.07 3.12 -15.67
CA THR A 546 48.20 3.90 -15.17
C THR A 546 47.75 5.15 -14.45
N VAL A 547 48.38 5.43 -13.30
CA VAL A 547 48.14 6.62 -12.47
C VAL A 547 49.45 7.40 -12.39
N THR A 548 49.44 8.64 -12.85
CA THR A 548 50.61 9.53 -12.81
C THR A 548 50.39 10.63 -11.78
N ILE A 549 51.18 10.64 -10.71
CA ILE A 549 51.18 11.67 -9.68
C ILE A 549 52.23 12.72 -10.03
N THR A 550 51.87 14.00 -9.97
CA THR A 550 52.73 15.14 -10.35
C THR A 550 52.76 16.20 -9.26
N PHE A 551 53.97 16.60 -8.85
CA PHE A 551 54.20 17.72 -7.93
C PHE A 551 55.42 18.54 -8.38
N GLY A 552 55.21 19.84 -8.62
CA GLY A 552 56.22 20.70 -9.24
C GLY A 552 56.66 20.17 -10.61
N ASP A 553 57.96 20.14 -10.86
CA ASP A 553 58.57 19.63 -12.10
C ASP A 553 58.74 18.09 -12.13
N ARG A 554 58.19 17.36 -11.15
CA ARG A 554 58.31 15.89 -11.04
C ARG A 554 56.98 15.19 -11.28
N SER A 555 57.01 14.14 -12.09
CA SER A 555 55.92 13.18 -12.26
C SER A 555 56.42 11.76 -12.04
N VAL A 556 55.60 10.90 -11.45
CA VAL A 556 55.85 9.46 -11.23
C VAL A 556 54.63 8.69 -11.71
N THR A 557 54.83 7.69 -12.57
CA THR A 557 53.76 6.84 -13.08
C THR A 557 53.78 5.48 -12.40
N TYR A 558 52.61 5.05 -11.94
CA TYR A 558 52.33 3.75 -11.38
C TYR A 558 51.45 2.95 -12.35
N THR A 559 51.73 1.65 -12.50
CA THR A 559 50.90 0.74 -13.31
C THR A 559 50.17 -0.24 -12.40
N TYR A 560 48.88 -0.43 -12.67
CA TYR A 560 48.01 -1.34 -11.92
C TYR A 560 48.06 -2.77 -12.46
N ASP A 561 48.26 -3.73 -11.56
CA ASP A 561 48.07 -5.16 -11.81
C ASP A 561 47.25 -5.76 -10.64
N PRO A 562 46.10 -6.42 -10.89
CA PRO A 562 45.23 -6.97 -9.83
C PRO A 562 45.92 -7.92 -8.84
N ALA A 563 47.06 -8.53 -9.20
CA ALA A 563 47.81 -9.44 -8.32
C ALA A 563 48.89 -8.73 -7.48
N THR A 564 49.28 -7.50 -7.82
CA THR A 564 50.37 -6.77 -7.13
C THR A 564 50.06 -5.32 -6.76
N GLY A 565 48.88 -4.80 -7.13
CA GLY A 565 48.48 -3.42 -6.87
C GLY A 565 49.13 -2.42 -7.83
N PHE A 566 49.35 -1.20 -7.35
CA PHE A 566 50.07 -0.17 -8.09
C PHE A 566 51.59 -0.32 -7.91
N THR A 567 52.32 -0.43 -9.01
CA THR A 567 53.79 -0.59 -8.98
C THR A 567 54.49 0.47 -9.84
N THR A 568 55.68 0.88 -9.43
CA THR A 568 56.57 1.80 -10.17
C THR A 568 58.04 1.46 -9.93
N SER A 569 58.92 1.97 -10.79
CA SER A 569 60.39 1.88 -10.62
C SER A 569 61.02 3.18 -10.13
N ASP A 570 60.27 4.29 -10.10
CA ASP A 570 60.74 5.60 -9.70
C ASP A 570 60.41 5.88 -8.22
N PRO A 571 61.23 6.69 -7.49
CA PRO A 571 60.91 7.05 -6.11
C PRO A 571 59.60 7.84 -6.00
N PRO A 572 58.74 7.59 -4.99
CA PRO A 572 57.46 8.27 -4.81
C PRO A 572 57.53 9.81 -4.79
N ILE A 573 56.36 10.44 -4.93
CA ILE A 573 56.23 11.89 -4.75
C ILE A 573 56.18 12.21 -3.26
N THR A 574 57.08 13.10 -2.82
CA THR A 574 57.13 13.65 -1.46
C THR A 574 56.83 15.14 -1.48
N ILE A 575 55.87 15.57 -0.67
CA ILE A 575 55.57 16.97 -0.37
C ILE A 575 56.36 17.37 0.89
N PRO A 576 57.23 18.40 0.83
CA PRO A 576 58.01 18.82 1.98
C PRO A 576 57.13 19.33 3.15
N GLY A 577 57.38 18.84 4.37
CA GLY A 577 56.66 19.19 5.60
C GLY A 577 56.80 20.65 6.04
N THR A 578 57.67 21.40 5.36
CA THR A 578 57.72 22.87 5.41
C THR A 578 56.50 23.55 4.78
N LEU A 579 55.68 22.81 4.03
CA LEU A 579 54.42 23.27 3.45
C LEU A 579 53.26 22.80 4.33
N THR A 580 52.49 23.74 4.86
CA THR A 580 51.27 23.43 5.65
C THR A 580 50.09 23.03 4.76
N SER A 581 50.14 23.40 3.48
CA SER A 581 49.19 23.00 2.44
C SER A 581 49.91 22.95 1.09
N ALA A 582 49.57 22.00 0.23
CA ALA A 582 50.16 21.86 -1.10
C ALA A 582 49.23 21.15 -2.09
N ASP A 583 49.16 21.67 -3.33
CA ASP A 583 48.43 21.08 -4.44
C ASP A 583 49.29 20.09 -5.23
N TYR A 584 48.70 18.99 -5.68
CA TYR A 584 49.31 18.00 -6.57
C TYR A 584 48.33 17.57 -7.67
N GLY A 585 48.87 17.17 -8.82
CA GLY A 585 48.10 16.74 -9.99
C GLY A 585 48.09 15.22 -10.15
N ILE A 586 46.96 14.67 -10.59
CA ILE A 586 46.79 13.24 -10.90
C ILE A 586 46.33 13.11 -12.36
N SER A 587 46.90 12.17 -13.11
CA SER A 587 46.36 11.75 -14.41
C SER A 587 46.20 10.24 -14.45
N VAL A 588 45.02 9.78 -14.88
CA VAL A 588 44.66 8.36 -14.92
C VAL A 588 44.31 7.96 -16.35
N GLN A 589 44.97 6.94 -16.87
CA GLN A 589 44.67 6.34 -18.17
C GLN A 589 44.12 4.93 -17.96
N LEU A 590 42.84 4.73 -18.30
CA LEU A 590 42.20 3.43 -18.38
C LEU A 590 42.57 2.73 -19.71
N PRO A 591 42.92 1.44 -19.73
CA PRO A 591 43.23 0.71 -20.96
C PRO A 591 41.97 0.32 -21.74
N THR A 592 40.85 0.17 -21.03
CA THR A 592 39.50 -0.13 -21.51
C THR A 592 38.49 0.51 -20.54
N ALA A 593 37.27 0.78 -20.98
CA ALA A 593 36.20 1.29 -20.13
C ALA A 593 34.84 0.74 -20.61
N GLU A 594 33.97 0.40 -19.67
CA GLU A 594 32.59 0.00 -19.93
C GLU A 594 31.64 1.19 -19.73
N ALA A 595 30.46 1.14 -20.35
CA ALA A 595 29.40 2.13 -20.12
C ALA A 595 28.86 2.04 -18.68
N ASP A 596 28.28 3.15 -18.22
CA ASP A 596 27.61 3.31 -16.92
C ASP A 596 28.42 2.78 -15.71
N THR A 597 29.73 2.92 -15.78
CA THR A 597 30.68 2.36 -14.80
C THR A 597 31.46 3.47 -14.08
N VAL A 598 31.80 3.23 -12.81
CA VAL A 598 32.66 4.10 -12.00
C VAL A 598 33.96 3.40 -11.63
N TYR A 599 35.08 4.09 -11.80
CA TYR A 599 36.41 3.64 -11.40
C TYR A 599 36.96 4.57 -10.31
N PRO A 600 37.02 4.14 -9.04
CA PRO A 600 37.62 4.90 -7.95
C PRO A 600 39.14 4.62 -7.84
N ILE A 601 39.94 5.67 -7.66
CA ILE A 601 41.38 5.62 -7.43
C ILE A 601 41.70 6.44 -6.18
N GLY A 602 41.98 5.75 -5.08
CA GLY A 602 42.45 6.38 -3.85
C GLY A 602 43.85 6.96 -4.00
N ILE A 603 44.11 8.11 -3.39
CA ILE A 603 45.45 8.68 -3.21
C ILE A 603 45.64 8.95 -1.71
N THR A 604 46.49 8.16 -1.07
CA THR A 604 46.78 8.32 0.35
C THR A 604 47.96 9.26 0.54
N ALA A 605 47.74 10.29 1.34
CA ALA A 605 48.76 11.17 1.91
C ALA A 605 49.11 10.67 3.32
N PHE A 606 50.39 10.39 3.57
CA PHE A 606 50.83 9.89 4.88
C PHE A 606 52.20 10.42 5.28
N VAL A 607 52.47 10.39 6.59
CA VAL A 607 53.80 10.68 7.13
C VAL A 607 54.62 9.39 7.14
N ASP A 608 55.56 9.27 6.19
CA ASP A 608 56.56 8.20 6.13
C ASP A 608 57.59 8.38 7.28
N GLN A 609 57.48 7.56 8.32
CA GLN A 609 58.25 7.69 9.56
C GLN A 609 59.54 6.86 9.58
N ASP A 610 59.61 5.77 8.80
CA ASP A 610 60.79 4.90 8.74
C ASP A 610 61.62 5.05 7.44
N GLY A 611 61.07 5.74 6.44
CA GLY A 611 61.76 6.14 5.21
C GLY A 611 61.79 5.06 4.14
N ASP A 612 60.89 4.08 4.19
CA ASP A 612 60.84 2.98 3.22
C ASP A 612 59.98 3.29 1.97
N GLY A 613 59.19 4.38 2.01
CA GLY A 613 58.34 4.82 0.91
C GLY A 613 57.04 4.01 0.75
N GLN A 614 56.61 3.28 1.77
CA GLN A 614 55.35 2.53 1.86
C GLN A 614 54.55 3.00 3.09
N ILE A 615 53.24 2.74 3.10
CA ILE A 615 52.39 3.15 4.23
C ILE A 615 52.39 2.11 5.36
N GLY A 616 52.82 2.55 6.54
CA GLY A 616 52.82 1.77 7.77
C GLY A 616 51.49 1.85 8.55
N PRO A 617 51.10 0.81 9.32
CA PRO A 617 49.80 0.73 10.00
C PRO A 617 49.62 1.68 11.19
N ASN A 618 50.65 2.46 11.56
CA ASN A 618 50.58 3.47 12.61
C ASN A 618 50.95 4.87 12.09
N GLU A 619 51.06 5.03 10.77
CA GLU A 619 51.45 6.30 10.17
C GLU A 619 50.23 7.22 10.04
N PRO A 620 50.31 8.46 10.56
CA PRO A 620 49.28 9.47 10.35
C PRO A 620 49.05 9.63 8.87
N SER A 621 47.85 9.25 8.43
CA SER A 621 47.47 9.13 7.04
C SER A 621 46.04 9.60 6.84
N ASN A 622 45.77 9.98 5.60
CA ASN A 622 44.46 10.34 5.13
C ASN A 622 44.41 10.12 3.60
N GLU A 623 43.28 9.65 3.09
CA GLU A 623 43.08 9.27 1.69
C GLU A 623 41.96 10.07 1.02
N THR A 624 42.21 10.52 -0.21
CA THR A 624 41.22 11.19 -1.07
C THR A 624 40.98 10.35 -2.33
N ILE A 625 39.75 10.31 -2.83
CA ILE A 625 39.33 9.39 -3.90
C ILE A 625 39.07 10.15 -5.22
N ASN A 626 39.84 9.84 -6.26
CA ASN A 626 39.57 10.32 -7.61
C ASN A 626 38.68 9.32 -8.35
N ARG A 627 37.45 9.71 -8.71
CA ARG A 627 36.47 8.83 -9.39
C ARG A 627 36.25 9.22 -10.85
N ILE A 628 36.26 8.22 -11.73
CA ILE A 628 36.02 8.36 -13.16
C ILE A 628 34.70 7.68 -13.51
N TYR A 629 33.76 8.41 -14.10
CA TYR A 629 32.48 7.92 -14.60
C TYR A 629 32.53 7.79 -16.12
N THR A 630 32.22 6.63 -16.68
CA THR A 630 32.37 6.34 -18.12
C THR A 630 31.03 6.12 -18.81
N GLY A 631 30.84 6.73 -19.98
CA GLY A 631 29.59 6.67 -20.76
C GLY A 631 28.52 7.66 -20.28
N GLY A 632 28.47 7.94 -18.97
CA GLY A 632 27.56 8.89 -18.35
C GLY A 632 27.61 8.76 -16.82
N PHE A 633 26.68 9.40 -16.13
CA PHE A 633 26.45 9.22 -14.69
C PHE A 633 24.96 9.19 -14.30
N LEU A 634 24.07 9.08 -15.30
CA LEU A 634 22.63 8.88 -15.15
C LEU A 634 22.27 7.52 -15.74
N ARG A 635 21.59 6.65 -14.98
CA ARG A 635 21.07 5.37 -15.47
C ARG A 635 19.55 5.36 -15.48
N LEU A 636 18.94 4.76 -16.51
CA LEU A 636 17.51 4.52 -16.62
C LEU A 636 17.20 3.02 -16.50
N GLU A 637 16.29 2.66 -15.59
CA GLU A 637 15.84 1.29 -15.38
C GLU A 637 14.31 1.26 -15.39
N LYS A 638 13.72 0.43 -16.27
CA LYS A 638 12.28 0.41 -16.51
C LYS A 638 11.67 -0.93 -16.11
N GLU A 639 10.68 -0.86 -15.24
CA GLU A 639 9.91 -2.00 -14.76
C GLU A 639 8.43 -1.81 -15.10
N SER A 640 7.68 -2.91 -15.06
CA SER A 640 6.23 -2.83 -14.94
C SER A 640 5.71 -3.76 -13.85
N ARG A 641 4.53 -3.44 -13.36
CA ARG A 641 3.65 -4.36 -12.65
C ARG A 641 2.23 -4.26 -13.18
N VAL A 642 1.46 -5.32 -12.96
CA VAL A 642 0.03 -5.35 -13.22
C VAL A 642 -0.69 -5.10 -11.89
N LEU A 643 -1.67 -4.19 -11.92
CA LEU A 643 -2.57 -3.86 -10.84
C LEU A 643 -4.00 -4.23 -11.26
N ARG A 644 -4.81 -4.70 -10.31
CA ARG A 644 -6.14 -5.28 -10.58
C ARG A 644 -7.07 -4.38 -11.42
N GLY A 645 -7.05 -3.06 -11.19
CA GLY A 645 -7.90 -2.12 -11.92
C GLY A 645 -9.38 -2.46 -11.75
N THR A 646 -10.12 -2.53 -12.86
CA THR A 646 -11.49 -3.11 -12.93
C THR A 646 -11.50 -4.54 -13.48
N GLY A 647 -10.34 -5.09 -13.83
CA GLY A 647 -10.20 -6.40 -14.44
C GLY A 647 -10.11 -7.54 -13.43
N GLU A 648 -9.69 -8.69 -13.95
CA GLU A 648 -9.49 -9.91 -13.17
C GLU A 648 -8.38 -9.81 -12.13
N ALA A 649 -8.33 -10.79 -11.23
CA ALA A 649 -7.22 -10.94 -10.29
C ALA A 649 -5.88 -11.02 -11.06
N VAL A 650 -4.87 -10.30 -10.57
CA VAL A 650 -3.53 -10.30 -11.14
C VAL A 650 -2.91 -11.70 -10.95
N LEU A 651 -2.30 -12.24 -12.00
CA LEU A 651 -1.61 -13.53 -11.94
C LEU A 651 -0.41 -13.45 -10.98
N PRO A 652 -0.18 -14.47 -10.11
CA PRO A 652 0.85 -14.40 -9.08
C PRO A 652 2.24 -14.05 -9.61
N GLY A 653 2.88 -13.06 -8.97
CA GLY A 653 4.21 -12.56 -9.35
C GLY A 653 4.20 -11.49 -10.45
N GLN A 654 3.02 -11.02 -10.89
CA GLN A 654 2.92 -9.89 -11.83
C GLN A 654 2.60 -8.56 -11.12
N GLU A 655 2.17 -8.60 -9.87
CA GLU A 655 1.90 -7.47 -8.98
C GLU A 655 3.18 -6.78 -8.45
N THR A 656 4.33 -7.42 -8.59
CA THR A 656 5.65 -6.85 -8.31
C THR A 656 6.18 -6.11 -9.52
N PHE A 657 6.91 -5.02 -9.27
CA PHE A 657 7.72 -4.41 -10.33
C PHE A 657 8.86 -5.37 -10.69
N SER A 658 8.96 -5.69 -11.98
CA SER A 658 10.11 -6.38 -12.57
C SER A 658 10.15 -6.17 -14.09
N THR A 659 11.24 -6.62 -14.72
CA THR A 659 11.42 -6.66 -16.17
C THR A 659 10.81 -7.89 -16.84
N ASP A 660 10.31 -8.87 -16.07
CA ASP A 660 9.72 -10.09 -16.60
C ASP A 660 8.45 -9.81 -17.42
N GLN A 661 8.21 -10.63 -18.45
CA GLN A 661 6.99 -10.57 -19.27
C GLN A 661 5.75 -10.82 -18.40
N LYS A 662 4.74 -9.96 -18.58
CA LYS A 662 3.48 -10.00 -17.82
C LYS A 662 2.28 -10.16 -18.75
N SER A 663 1.17 -10.64 -18.20
CA SER A 663 -0.06 -10.95 -18.94
C SER A 663 -1.28 -10.32 -18.25
N PRO A 664 -1.47 -9.00 -18.41
CA PRO A 664 -2.62 -8.32 -17.86
C PRO A 664 -3.90 -8.77 -18.56
N ALA A 665 -4.99 -8.90 -17.81
CA ALA A 665 -6.33 -9.03 -18.33
C ALA A 665 -6.90 -7.65 -18.73
N PRO A 666 -7.92 -7.59 -19.62
CA PRO A 666 -8.76 -6.41 -19.82
C PRO A 666 -9.24 -5.81 -18.51
N GLY A 667 -9.25 -4.48 -18.43
CA GLY A 667 -9.54 -3.73 -17.21
C GLY A 667 -8.43 -3.74 -16.14
N ASN A 668 -7.37 -4.56 -16.25
CA ASN A 668 -6.18 -4.40 -15.40
C ASN A 668 -5.43 -3.11 -15.77
N ILE A 669 -4.71 -2.58 -14.79
CA ILE A 669 -3.84 -1.41 -14.95
C ILE A 669 -2.39 -1.91 -15.04
N ILE A 670 -1.71 -1.56 -16.13
CA ILE A 670 -0.26 -1.65 -16.24
C ILE A 670 0.31 -0.38 -15.60
N GLU A 671 1.06 -0.53 -14.52
CA GLU A 671 1.85 0.57 -13.96
C GLU A 671 3.30 0.41 -14.42
N TYR A 672 3.80 1.41 -15.14
CA TYR A 672 5.20 1.51 -15.50
C TYR A 672 5.92 2.34 -14.44
N ARG A 673 7.12 1.91 -14.07
CA ARG A 673 8.07 2.68 -13.26
C ARG A 673 9.37 2.78 -14.02
N LEU A 674 9.77 4.00 -14.33
CA LEU A 674 11.11 4.33 -14.80
C LEU A 674 11.87 4.93 -13.62
N THR A 675 12.83 4.19 -13.08
CA THR A 675 13.79 4.70 -12.10
C THR A 675 14.91 5.38 -12.87
N TYR A 676 15.15 6.65 -12.57
CA TYR A 676 16.29 7.41 -13.08
C TYR A 676 17.22 7.73 -11.90
N THR A 677 18.50 7.36 -12.02
CA THR A 677 19.45 7.46 -10.89
C THR A 677 20.72 8.17 -11.33
N ASN A 678 21.02 9.29 -10.68
CA ASN A 678 22.36 9.85 -10.70
C ASN A 678 23.24 8.97 -9.79
N PHE A 679 24.01 8.07 -10.39
CA PHE A 679 24.84 7.11 -9.64
C PHE A 679 26.22 7.68 -9.27
N SER A 680 26.42 9.00 -9.40
CA SER A 680 27.61 9.66 -8.87
C SER A 680 27.55 9.86 -7.36
N GLU A 681 28.71 9.88 -6.70
CA GLU A 681 28.78 10.01 -5.24
C GLU A 681 28.49 11.45 -4.78
N ASN A 682 27.74 11.60 -3.68
CA ASN A 682 27.51 12.89 -3.02
C ASN A 682 28.50 13.14 -1.88
N GLY A 683 28.80 14.40 -1.59
CA GLY A 683 29.82 14.78 -0.60
C GLY A 683 29.58 16.16 -0.01
N ALA A 684 30.22 16.44 1.12
CA ALA A 684 30.17 17.75 1.76
C ALA A 684 30.89 18.84 0.93
N GLU A 685 30.81 20.09 1.40
CA GLU A 685 31.54 21.22 0.80
C GLU A 685 33.03 20.89 0.63
N GLY A 686 33.56 21.14 -0.58
CA GLY A 686 34.92 20.81 -0.99
C GLY A 686 35.05 19.61 -1.93
N ASN A 687 34.11 18.66 -1.93
CA ASN A 687 34.08 17.56 -2.90
C ASN A 687 33.70 18.05 -4.30
N ARG A 688 34.24 17.40 -5.35
CA ARG A 688 33.77 17.65 -6.73
C ARG A 688 32.69 16.65 -7.10
N THR A 689 31.45 17.13 -7.10
CA THR A 689 30.22 16.39 -7.44
C THR A 689 29.88 16.46 -8.94
N LEU A 690 28.95 15.60 -9.38
CA LEU A 690 28.37 15.62 -10.73
C LEU A 690 26.85 15.72 -10.65
N SER A 691 26.31 16.93 -10.84
CA SER A 691 24.86 17.16 -10.90
C SER A 691 24.37 17.01 -12.34
N ALA A 692 23.33 16.20 -12.57
CA ALA A 692 22.73 16.04 -13.89
C ALA A 692 21.67 17.14 -14.06
N ASN A 693 21.90 18.08 -14.97
CA ASN A 693 21.00 19.20 -15.22
C ASN A 693 20.07 18.89 -16.38
N ASN A 694 18.89 19.54 -16.40
CA ASN A 694 17.91 19.44 -17.49
C ASN A 694 17.63 17.98 -17.90
N VAL A 695 17.37 17.11 -16.91
CA VAL A 695 17.09 15.69 -17.16
C VAL A 695 15.73 15.61 -17.83
N VAL A 696 15.71 15.22 -19.10
CA VAL A 696 14.49 15.00 -19.88
C VAL A 696 14.29 13.50 -20.04
N ILE A 697 13.09 13.02 -19.74
CA ILE A 697 12.63 11.65 -20.01
C ILE A 697 11.52 11.73 -21.05
N ASP A 698 11.58 10.89 -22.07
CA ASP A 698 10.63 10.86 -23.17
C ASP A 698 10.06 9.44 -23.34
N GLU A 699 8.75 9.34 -23.14
CA GLU A 699 7.96 8.11 -23.12
C GLU A 699 6.88 8.24 -24.21
N ASN A 700 7.22 7.88 -25.45
CA ASN A 700 6.32 7.95 -26.59
C ASN A 700 5.76 6.57 -26.93
N GLY A 701 4.43 6.42 -26.94
CA GLY A 701 3.72 5.15 -27.08
C GLY A 701 3.34 4.74 -28.49
N THR A 702 3.75 5.50 -29.51
CA THR A 702 3.34 5.31 -30.92
C THR A 702 4.52 5.11 -31.87
N THR A 703 5.71 4.78 -31.36
CA THR A 703 6.92 4.65 -32.19
C THR A 703 7.02 3.34 -32.96
N TYR A 704 6.12 2.37 -32.70
CA TYR A 704 6.03 1.11 -33.43
C TYR A 704 5.57 1.31 -34.89
N ASP A 705 6.34 0.76 -35.82
CA ASP A 705 5.94 0.60 -37.21
C ASP A 705 6.38 -0.81 -37.67
N PRO A 706 5.46 -1.66 -38.18
CA PRO A 706 5.76 -3.06 -38.49
C PRO A 706 6.79 -3.26 -39.62
N VAL A 707 7.18 -2.20 -40.35
CA VAL A 707 8.12 -2.22 -41.47
C VAL A 707 9.45 -1.55 -41.11
N THR A 708 9.42 -0.43 -40.40
CA THR A 708 10.57 0.46 -40.18
C THR A 708 11.02 0.56 -38.73
N ASN A 709 10.16 0.30 -37.74
CA ASN A 709 10.53 0.20 -36.34
C ASN A 709 9.73 -0.90 -35.60
N PRO A 710 9.97 -2.19 -35.93
CA PRO A 710 9.23 -3.32 -35.36
C PRO A 710 9.53 -3.57 -33.87
N SER A 711 10.47 -2.82 -33.29
CA SER A 711 10.84 -2.76 -31.87
C SER A 711 10.35 -1.48 -31.16
N GLY A 712 9.55 -0.65 -31.84
CA GLY A 712 9.00 0.56 -31.24
C GLY A 712 7.93 0.28 -30.17
N ASN A 713 7.64 1.31 -29.39
CA ASN A 713 6.57 1.32 -28.41
C ASN A 713 5.21 1.39 -29.09
N ASN A 714 4.25 0.63 -28.58
CA ASN A 714 2.89 0.55 -29.12
C ASN A 714 1.80 0.64 -28.04
N TRP A 715 2.17 1.02 -26.81
CA TRP A 715 1.24 1.09 -25.67
C TRP A 715 0.14 2.13 -25.81
N ALA A 716 0.24 3.07 -26.76
CA ALA A 716 -0.81 4.04 -27.07
C ALA A 716 -1.53 3.73 -28.40
N LEU A 717 -1.24 2.60 -29.05
CA LEU A 717 -1.84 2.21 -30.32
C LEU A 717 -2.94 1.17 -30.11
N ASP A 718 -3.78 1.03 -31.13
CA ASP A 718 -4.52 -0.20 -31.41
C ASP A 718 -3.59 -1.13 -32.20
N ASN A 719 -3.33 -2.32 -31.67
CA ASN A 719 -2.41 -3.30 -32.23
C ASN A 719 -3.11 -4.38 -33.06
N ASP A 720 -4.44 -4.35 -33.18
CA ASP A 720 -5.15 -5.22 -34.10
C ASP A 720 -6.24 -4.50 -34.93
N ASN A 721 -7.38 -5.17 -35.16
CA ASN A 721 -8.59 -4.73 -35.88
C ASN A 721 -9.72 -5.75 -35.54
N SER A 722 -9.69 -6.33 -34.34
CA SER A 722 -10.54 -7.48 -33.96
C SER A 722 -11.92 -7.03 -33.47
N ASP A 723 -12.07 -5.75 -33.13
CA ASP A 723 -13.34 -5.04 -32.95
C ASP A 723 -14.21 -5.04 -34.23
N GLY A 724 -13.58 -5.19 -35.40
CA GLY A 724 -14.21 -5.19 -36.71
C GLY A 724 -14.53 -3.79 -37.25
N ASP A 725 -13.97 -2.71 -36.69
CA ASP A 725 -14.25 -1.33 -37.12
C ASP A 725 -13.56 -0.97 -38.47
N GLY A 726 -12.46 -1.66 -38.79
CA GLY A 726 -11.73 -1.54 -40.05
C GLY A 726 -10.68 -0.42 -40.09
N GLN A 727 -10.29 0.12 -38.94
CA GLN A 727 -9.46 1.33 -38.79
C GLN A 727 -8.51 1.18 -37.59
N THR A 728 -7.24 0.84 -37.89
CA THR A 728 -6.10 0.80 -36.95
C THR A 728 -5.68 2.20 -36.41
N ASN A 729 -6.64 3.12 -36.33
CA ASN A 729 -6.49 4.54 -36.12
C ASN A 729 -7.74 5.17 -35.47
N THR A 730 -8.67 4.36 -34.95
CA THR A 730 -9.81 4.81 -34.12
C THR A 730 -9.88 4.14 -32.74
N GLY A 731 -9.33 2.95 -32.54
CA GLY A 731 -9.16 2.35 -31.20
C GLY A 731 -7.83 2.71 -30.52
N ILE A 732 -7.63 2.18 -29.30
CA ILE A 732 -6.34 1.94 -28.61
C ILE A 732 -6.47 0.70 -27.71
N ASP A 733 -5.38 -0.01 -27.43
CA ASP A 733 -5.41 -1.16 -26.49
C ASP A 733 -5.28 -0.75 -25.02
N THR A 734 -4.65 0.38 -24.74
CA THR A 734 -4.56 0.87 -23.37
C THR A 734 -4.85 2.36 -23.30
N ARG A 735 -5.68 2.77 -22.34
CA ARG A 735 -6.02 4.17 -22.06
C ARG A 735 -5.24 4.71 -20.86
N ASN A 736 -4.92 6.00 -20.88
CA ASN A 736 -4.25 6.68 -19.77
C ASN A 736 -5.15 6.72 -18.52
N GLU A 737 -4.57 6.51 -17.35
CA GLU A 737 -5.22 6.82 -16.07
C GLU A 737 -4.93 8.28 -15.68
N VAL A 738 -5.95 9.14 -15.75
CA VAL A 738 -5.81 10.57 -15.41
C VAL A 738 -5.34 10.73 -13.96
N GLY A 739 -4.33 11.57 -13.75
CA GLY A 739 -3.69 11.81 -12.47
C GLY A 739 -2.66 10.74 -12.06
N SER A 740 -2.36 9.76 -12.91
CA SER A 740 -1.37 8.71 -12.60
C SER A 740 0.07 9.05 -12.97
N ALA A 741 0.27 9.99 -13.89
CA ALA A 741 1.60 10.36 -14.36
C ALA A 741 2.29 11.28 -13.34
N VAL A 742 3.20 10.71 -12.55
CA VAL A 742 3.87 11.38 -11.42
C VAL A 742 5.37 11.17 -11.49
N ASP A 743 6.11 12.27 -11.39
CA ASP A 743 7.54 12.30 -11.15
C ASP A 743 7.81 12.53 -9.65
N SER A 744 8.62 11.68 -9.02
CA SER A 744 8.87 11.75 -7.58
C SER A 744 9.62 13.01 -7.14
N ASN A 745 10.34 13.67 -8.04
CA ASN A 745 11.18 14.84 -7.76
C ASN A 745 10.48 16.13 -8.18
N GLY A 746 9.19 16.07 -8.53
CA GLY A 746 8.37 17.22 -8.94
C GLY A 746 8.71 17.75 -10.34
N GLY A 747 9.32 16.93 -11.19
CA GLY A 747 9.60 17.23 -12.59
C GLY A 747 8.34 17.63 -13.36
N LEU A 748 8.49 18.52 -14.34
CA LEU A 748 7.39 18.98 -15.18
C LEU A 748 6.96 17.85 -16.12
N VAL A 749 5.82 17.22 -15.84
CA VAL A 749 5.17 16.26 -16.74
C VAL A 749 4.37 17.02 -17.81
N GLN A 750 4.68 16.77 -19.07
CA GLN A 750 3.98 17.28 -20.24
C GLN A 750 3.32 16.11 -20.99
N PHE A 751 2.07 16.32 -21.40
CA PHE A 751 1.24 15.32 -22.05
C PHE A 751 1.07 15.67 -23.53
N PHE A 752 1.10 14.66 -24.39
CA PHE A 752 0.85 14.80 -25.82
C PHE A 752 -0.11 13.72 -26.32
N SER A 753 -0.83 14.03 -27.39
CA SER A 753 -1.77 13.16 -28.08
C SER A 753 -1.48 13.11 -29.59
N GLY A 754 -2.24 12.25 -30.29
CA GLY A 754 -2.14 12.01 -31.72
C GLY A 754 -1.17 10.89 -32.06
N GLN A 755 -1.33 10.35 -33.27
CA GLN A 755 -0.51 9.27 -33.84
C GLN A 755 1.02 9.51 -33.78
N ASP A 756 1.50 10.75 -33.92
CA ASP A 756 2.94 11.06 -33.82
C ASP A 756 3.43 11.35 -32.38
N GLY A 757 2.53 11.41 -31.38
CA GLY A 757 2.86 11.82 -30.01
C GLY A 757 3.38 13.26 -29.88
N ASN A 758 2.99 14.16 -30.79
CA ASN A 758 3.55 15.51 -30.90
C ASN A 758 2.54 16.65 -30.65
N THR A 759 1.25 16.37 -30.49
CA THR A 759 0.24 17.42 -30.23
C THR A 759 0.10 17.65 -28.73
N PRO A 760 0.39 18.85 -28.18
CA PRO A 760 0.24 19.10 -26.75
C PRO A 760 -1.20 18.89 -26.27
N ALA A 761 -1.36 18.15 -25.17
CA ALA A 761 -2.64 17.75 -24.60
C ALA A 761 -2.71 18.08 -23.09
N PRO A 762 -3.90 18.15 -22.48
CA PRO A 762 -4.04 17.99 -21.04
C PRO A 762 -3.80 16.51 -20.65
N ASP A 763 -3.67 16.25 -19.35
CA ASP A 763 -3.84 14.89 -18.83
C ASP A 763 -5.29 14.44 -19.06
N GLN A 764 -5.47 13.45 -19.93
CA GLN A 764 -6.78 13.02 -20.44
C GLN A 764 -6.81 11.51 -20.67
N SER A 765 -8.00 10.93 -20.66
CA SER A 765 -8.24 9.53 -21.01
C SER A 765 -9.25 9.47 -22.14
N GLY A 766 -9.00 8.63 -23.13
CA GLY A 766 -9.81 8.49 -24.34
C GLY A 766 -9.88 7.05 -24.83
N THR A 767 -10.57 6.85 -25.94
CA THR A 767 -10.65 5.54 -26.63
C THR A 767 -9.84 5.52 -27.92
N THR A 768 -9.12 6.61 -28.23
CA THR A 768 -8.39 6.82 -29.48
C THR A 768 -7.06 7.53 -29.21
N THR A 769 -6.03 7.34 -30.04
CA THR A 769 -4.74 8.06 -29.96
C THR A 769 -4.88 9.59 -29.89
N GLU A 770 -5.95 10.11 -30.47
CA GLU A 770 -6.21 11.55 -30.63
C GLU A 770 -6.92 12.15 -29.41
N THR A 771 -7.54 11.31 -28.59
CA THR A 771 -8.34 11.69 -27.40
C THR A 771 -7.74 11.22 -26.08
N ASP A 772 -6.78 10.29 -26.13
CA ASP A 772 -5.99 9.83 -24.99
C ASP A 772 -4.61 10.54 -24.94
N VAL A 773 -3.74 10.15 -24.02
CA VAL A 773 -2.33 10.56 -23.96
C VAL A 773 -1.49 9.50 -24.67
N SER A 774 -0.85 9.87 -25.77
CA SER A 774 0.03 9.00 -26.55
C SER A 774 1.52 9.17 -26.24
N ARG A 775 1.90 10.23 -25.51
CA ARG A 775 3.27 10.44 -25.02
C ARG A 775 3.31 11.27 -23.75
N TYR A 776 4.24 10.92 -22.86
CA TYR A 776 4.65 11.73 -21.72
C TYR A 776 6.07 12.24 -21.95
N ARG A 777 6.33 13.49 -21.56
CA ARG A 777 7.69 14.03 -21.42
C ARG A 777 7.84 14.60 -20.02
N VAL A 778 8.88 14.21 -19.32
CA VAL A 778 9.22 14.74 -17.99
C VAL A 778 10.46 15.62 -18.12
N THR A 779 10.50 16.74 -17.40
CA THR A 779 11.71 17.55 -17.27
C THR A 779 12.00 17.80 -15.79
N VAL A 780 13.07 17.19 -15.29
CA VAL A 780 13.59 17.39 -13.93
C VAL A 780 14.73 18.42 -14.01
N PRO A 781 14.62 19.59 -13.35
CA PRO A 781 15.58 20.69 -13.54
C PRO A 781 17.03 20.34 -13.23
N THR A 782 17.25 19.64 -12.12
CA THR A 782 18.56 19.13 -11.67
C THR A 782 18.33 17.86 -10.84
N LEU A 783 19.23 16.90 -10.97
CA LEU A 783 19.32 15.69 -10.14
C LEU A 783 20.73 15.61 -9.55
N GLU A 784 20.84 15.81 -8.25
CA GLU A 784 22.12 15.85 -7.54
C GLU A 784 22.72 14.43 -7.40
N PRO A 785 24.02 14.30 -7.09
CA PRO A 785 24.65 13.00 -6.87
C PRO A 785 23.92 12.14 -5.84
N GLY A 786 23.89 10.83 -6.08
CA GLY A 786 23.21 9.85 -5.24
C GLY A 786 21.68 9.95 -5.24
N GLN A 787 21.10 10.99 -5.86
CA GLN A 787 19.66 11.10 -5.99
C GLN A 787 19.17 10.18 -7.11
N SER A 788 18.16 9.38 -6.77
CA SER A 788 17.24 8.81 -7.73
C SER A 788 15.94 9.59 -7.76
N GLY A 789 15.17 9.35 -8.81
CA GLY A 789 13.74 9.58 -8.81
C GLY A 789 13.05 8.52 -9.63
N THR A 790 11.73 8.54 -9.61
CA THR A 790 10.91 7.64 -10.41
C THR A 790 9.89 8.45 -11.17
N PHE A 791 9.85 8.26 -12.50
CA PHE A 791 8.67 8.59 -13.28
C PHE A 791 7.76 7.36 -13.30
N THR A 792 6.52 7.55 -12.87
CA THR A 792 5.48 6.52 -12.85
C THR A 792 4.30 6.99 -13.67
N PHE A 793 3.68 6.08 -14.41
CA PHE A 793 2.41 6.31 -15.10
C PHE A 793 1.64 5.01 -15.23
N ARG A 794 0.32 5.11 -15.29
CA ARG A 794 -0.59 3.97 -15.38
C ARG A 794 -1.39 4.01 -16.66
N ARG A 795 -1.56 2.85 -17.26
CA ARG A 795 -2.44 2.65 -18.41
C ARG A 795 -3.32 1.45 -18.16
N ARG A 796 -4.62 1.56 -18.41
CA ARG A 796 -5.55 0.43 -18.29
C ARG A 796 -5.64 -0.29 -19.62
N VAL A 797 -5.46 -1.60 -19.62
CA VAL A 797 -5.87 -2.46 -20.74
C VAL A 797 -7.37 -2.29 -20.91
N ASN A 798 -7.83 -2.05 -22.13
CA ASN A 798 -9.17 -1.51 -22.32
C ASN A 798 -10.30 -2.41 -21.84
#